data_AF-A0A0V1D1L8-F1
#
_entry.id   AF-A0A0V1D1L8-F1
#
_cell.length_a   1.000
_cell.length_b   1.000
_cell.length_c   1.000
_cell.angle_alpha   90.00
_cell.angle_beta   90.00
_cell.angle_gamma   90.00
#
_symmetry.space_group_name_H-M   'P 1'
#
loop_
_entity.id
_entity.type
_entity.pdbx_description
1 polymer ?
#
loop_
_entity_poly.entity_id
_entity_poly.type
_entity_poly.pdbx_seq_one_letter_code
_entity_poly.pdbx_strand_id
1 'polypeptide(L)'
;MVLLHADGSFALAGCLLRKMSIWLYQLTVALVFKLGFAKVPKCDLNEPSQIFYQLHDLTSEIGHPDTAPTCLIVFSASKTILLSLYPLPLARCPPLLWRLLMSTLSTVGDALLVIFSLPDTDTLVLSGEVLAKIYSGDIVFWNDTKIRQLNPDIILPGKVIRPYAYTGISRATYVFTHFLAEYDEQWRKTRGVFDCADLINNGTFSPTWNRTSSQIGFIDEKDVASDLYEQEYMIAYMTMFNDLWSGVNVASILNKAGTTITYSDLKTAVKRSMSELFTNSNLSKPLYLDPVTVSNAYPLVYFSFVTMNGNSEPSESCYDLVEFFAFFLNSIDEELSERFAGYFNLFPLTVPVKFLVEQSVLKNIYCNNESLHSLVNLVIQQENKQSDLLLSLIAVSVCVAAVALAVISLLSYKRYRVIKAYRSKNWILSEYDIKFWDYMVEGNKYSSMSSSSASRQSKGDEFNPDEYWKFYLAASGRFRYNEVLMFGSECLNNPLNFQFDTCKRLFTVLRLNSCNTAPLIGLVIKNLTVYHVYESPGRGSLHQTLESAPYELNDEIKYILSMDVANGIQFLHKHGIVHGLLDTWNIFLDKNWTAKISNWSHIFICEKEGEFHHLKDCSELIEKVNDEYHLKRLIFRHRALLLGQVTAFGFEHDLYSFAMILTEIFTREVPFADRSAVIGWKGMLEEVVKDPNLSPICPDIPGPVKDLIVKLTKPNPEITAEGVTITLQLNQPTSKGIVDILLKTMENYMTHLEEKVEERTTELKAVTARMEMLLNSMLPRDVAIRLQNGQKVEPEYYQSVTIYFSDIVSFTTLCSESTALEVVNLLNALYTMFDNNIERFDVYKVETIGDAYMCVSGLPKRNGIKHVEQISRLAIALVEGVDTFIIPHRPDRKLQVRVGVHSGPVMTGVVGIKMPRFCLFGDTVNTASRMESTSLPNKIQASEDTANLLRQFPEFIVEERGEFDVKGKGKMKTYWIVGTNT
;
A
#
# COMPACT_ATOMS: atom_id res chain seq x y z
N MET A 1 -28.78 -14.56 7.06
CA MET A 1 -28.88 -16.04 7.10
C MET A 1 -29.09 -16.51 5.67
N VAL A 2 -28.42 -17.61 5.25
CA VAL A 2 -28.46 -18.32 3.94
C VAL A 2 -27.18 -18.32 3.08
N LEU A 3 -26.13 -17.53 3.32
CA LEU A 3 -24.82 -17.71 2.63
C LEU A 3 -23.59 -17.58 3.55
N LEU A 4 -23.59 -18.32 4.67
CA LEU A 4 -22.45 -18.39 5.61
C LEU A 4 -22.21 -19.84 6.09
N HIS A 5 -22.11 -20.78 5.14
CA HIS A 5 -21.73 -22.17 5.41
C HIS A 5 -20.50 -22.57 4.57
N ALA A 6 -19.35 -21.98 4.87
CA ALA A 6 -18.03 -22.50 4.49
C ALA A 6 -16.95 -21.66 5.20
N ASP A 7 -16.54 -22.10 6.40
CA ASP A 7 -15.17 -21.98 6.94
C ASP A 7 -15.20 -22.19 8.47
N GLY A 8 -14.57 -23.28 8.94
CA GLY A 8 -14.53 -23.73 10.34
C GLY A 8 -13.83 -22.79 11.33
N SER A 9 -13.44 -21.59 10.92
CA SER A 9 -12.78 -20.58 11.76
C SER A 9 -13.75 -19.83 12.67
N PHE A 10 -15.05 -19.73 12.32
CA PHE A 10 -16.08 -19.12 13.17
C PHE A 10 -16.52 -20.02 14.33
N ALA A 11 -16.41 -21.34 14.17
CA ALA A 11 -16.68 -22.30 15.25
C ALA A 11 -15.68 -22.15 16.40
N LEU A 12 -14.40 -21.86 16.10
CA LEU A 12 -13.37 -21.63 17.11
C LEU A 12 -13.56 -20.29 17.85
N ALA A 13 -13.98 -19.24 17.15
CA ALA A 13 -14.30 -17.94 17.76
C ALA A 13 -15.55 -18.02 18.65
N GLY A 14 -16.60 -18.73 18.21
CA GLY A 14 -17.78 -19.02 19.02
C GLY A 14 -17.46 -19.88 20.25
N CYS A 15 -16.54 -20.84 20.11
CA CYS A 15 -16.08 -21.70 21.21
C CYS A 15 -15.18 -20.94 22.21
N LEU A 16 -14.33 -20.02 21.74
CA LEU A 16 -13.54 -19.11 22.57
C LEU A 16 -14.41 -18.07 23.30
N LEU A 17 -15.44 -17.54 22.65
CA LEU A 17 -16.41 -16.64 23.28
C LEU A 17 -17.24 -17.37 24.35
N ARG A 18 -17.66 -18.62 24.10
CA ARG A 18 -18.30 -19.49 25.11
C ARG A 18 -17.35 -19.82 26.26
N LYS A 19 -16.08 -20.13 25.97
CA LYS A 19 -15.09 -20.39 27.01
C LYS A 19 -14.76 -19.13 27.82
N MET A 20 -14.66 -17.96 27.19
CA MET A 20 -14.51 -16.68 27.90
C MET A 20 -15.74 -16.31 28.70
N SER A 21 -16.96 -16.56 28.21
CA SER A 21 -18.18 -16.30 29.00
C SER A 21 -18.29 -17.25 30.19
N ILE A 22 -17.90 -18.52 30.03
CA ILE A 22 -17.82 -19.50 31.13
C ILE A 22 -16.70 -19.10 32.10
N TRP A 23 -15.56 -18.61 31.62
CA TRP A 23 -14.45 -18.18 32.46
C TRP A 23 -14.77 -16.89 33.21
N LEU A 24 -15.42 -15.91 32.57
CA LEU A 24 -15.93 -14.69 33.21
C LEU A 24 -17.02 -15.02 34.23
N TYR A 25 -17.96 -15.93 33.89
CA TYR A 25 -18.97 -16.42 34.82
C TYR A 25 -18.33 -17.12 36.03
N GLN A 26 -17.34 -18.00 35.80
CA GLN A 26 -16.59 -18.65 36.88
C GLN A 26 -15.74 -17.67 37.68
N LEU A 27 -15.20 -16.61 37.07
CA LEU A 27 -14.45 -15.56 37.77
C LEU A 27 -15.37 -14.69 38.62
N THR A 28 -16.55 -14.31 38.11
CA THR A 28 -17.59 -13.59 38.87
C THR A 28 -18.13 -14.44 40.01
N VAL A 29 -18.38 -15.73 39.76
CA VAL A 29 -18.79 -16.68 40.81
C VAL A 29 -17.67 -16.85 41.84
N ALA A 30 -16.40 -16.98 41.42
CA ALA A 30 -15.26 -17.12 42.32
C ALA A 30 -14.96 -15.84 43.12
N LEU A 31 -15.18 -14.65 42.56
CA LEU A 31 -15.06 -13.36 43.27
C LEU A 31 -16.18 -13.19 44.30
N VAL A 32 -17.41 -13.61 43.96
CA VAL A 32 -18.54 -13.65 44.89
C VAL A 32 -18.27 -14.64 46.04
N PHE A 33 -17.65 -15.79 45.76
CA PHE A 33 -17.27 -16.77 46.78
C PHE A 33 -16.08 -16.35 47.66
N LYS A 34 -15.11 -15.58 47.13
CA LYS A 34 -13.90 -15.15 47.89
C LYS A 34 -14.12 -13.96 48.82
N LEU A 35 -15.20 -13.19 48.67
CA LEU A 35 -15.49 -12.00 49.48
C LEU A 35 -16.22 -12.28 50.82
N GLY A 36 -16.29 -13.55 51.26
CA GLY A 36 -16.61 -13.87 52.65
C GLY A 36 -18.10 -13.94 53.00
N PHE A 37 -18.91 -14.58 52.17
CA PHE A 37 -20.25 -15.03 52.59
C PHE A 37 -20.14 -16.38 53.31
N ALA A 38 -20.77 -16.47 54.48
CA ALA A 38 -20.61 -17.54 55.46
C ALA A 38 -20.84 -18.96 54.90
N LYS A 39 -20.15 -19.94 55.52
CA LYS A 39 -20.32 -21.38 55.29
C LYS A 39 -21.80 -21.77 55.31
N VAL A 40 -22.29 -22.28 54.18
CA VAL A 40 -23.50 -23.10 54.10
C VAL A 40 -23.06 -24.49 53.59
N PRO A 41 -23.47 -25.60 54.21
CA PRO A 41 -23.10 -26.93 53.74
C PRO A 41 -23.75 -27.19 52.36
N LYS A 42 -23.02 -27.88 51.50
CA LYS A 42 -23.50 -28.35 50.19
C LYS A 42 -24.73 -29.24 50.37
N CYS A 43 -25.83 -28.90 49.71
CA CYS A 43 -26.85 -29.87 49.31
C CYS A 43 -27.02 -29.77 47.79
N ASP A 44 -26.92 -30.91 47.13
CA ASP A 44 -27.24 -31.09 45.71
C ASP A 44 -28.73 -30.81 45.48
N LEU A 45 -29.03 -29.87 44.58
CA LEU A 45 -30.37 -29.62 44.06
C LEU A 45 -30.25 -29.58 42.53
N ASN A 46 -30.54 -30.72 41.90
CA ASN A 46 -30.79 -30.82 40.48
C ASN A 46 -32.26 -30.47 40.22
N GLU A 47 -32.48 -29.58 39.26
CA GLU A 47 -33.75 -29.17 38.63
C GLU A 47 -34.63 -28.07 39.30
N PRO A 48 -34.89 -26.94 38.61
CA PRO A 48 -35.76 -25.85 39.08
C PRO A 48 -37.28 -26.15 39.05
N SER A 49 -37.70 -27.32 38.58
CA SER A 49 -39.11 -27.66 38.31
C SER A 49 -39.86 -28.25 39.51
N GLN A 50 -39.19 -28.60 40.62
CA GLN A 50 -39.85 -29.18 41.81
C GLN A 50 -40.24 -28.16 42.90
N ILE A 51 -39.75 -26.92 42.85
CA ILE A 51 -40.02 -25.91 43.90
C ILE A 51 -41.47 -25.39 43.83
N PHE A 52 -42.10 -25.42 42.65
CA PHE A 52 -43.47 -24.93 42.46
C PHE A 52 -44.56 -25.93 42.89
N TYR A 53 -44.27 -27.23 42.93
CA TYR A 53 -45.26 -28.24 43.34
C TYR A 53 -45.41 -28.36 44.87
N GLN A 54 -44.39 -28.03 45.67
CA GLN A 54 -44.47 -28.12 47.14
C GLN A 54 -45.16 -26.92 47.83
N LEU A 55 -45.24 -25.77 47.17
CA LEU A 55 -45.99 -24.61 47.69
C LEU A 55 -47.51 -24.79 47.56
N HIS A 56 -47.96 -25.57 46.58
CA HIS A 56 -49.38 -25.88 46.41
C HIS A 56 -49.86 -26.93 47.45
N ASP A 57 -49.00 -27.87 47.86
CA ASP A 57 -49.32 -28.93 48.83
C ASP A 57 -49.35 -28.47 50.30
N LEU A 58 -48.63 -27.41 50.67
CA LEU A 58 -48.71 -26.85 52.03
C LEU A 58 -50.08 -26.25 52.38
N THR A 59 -50.92 -25.99 51.37
CA THR A 59 -52.33 -25.56 51.57
C THR A 59 -53.33 -26.72 51.58
N SER A 60 -52.92 -27.93 51.16
CA SER A 60 -53.76 -29.14 51.12
C SER A 60 -53.62 -30.01 52.39
N GLU A 61 -52.49 -29.95 53.11
CA GLU A 61 -52.27 -30.72 54.36
C GLU A 61 -52.86 -30.08 55.64
N ILE A 62 -53.51 -28.92 55.58
CA ILE A 62 -54.18 -28.28 56.75
C ILE A 62 -55.60 -28.84 56.95
N GLY A 63 -55.74 -30.15 56.81
CA GLY A 63 -56.96 -30.91 57.08
C GLY A 63 -56.94 -31.63 58.44
N HIS A 64 -56.16 -31.14 59.41
CA HIS A 64 -56.11 -31.72 60.76
C HIS A 64 -57.06 -30.99 61.73
N PRO A 65 -57.86 -31.71 62.57
CA PRO A 65 -58.88 -31.11 63.44
C PRO A 65 -58.34 -30.25 64.58
N ASP A 66 -57.02 -30.20 64.78
CA ASP A 66 -56.39 -29.64 65.99
C ASP A 66 -55.65 -28.30 65.77
N THR A 67 -55.65 -27.73 64.57
CA THR A 67 -55.23 -26.33 64.39
C THR A 67 -56.44 -25.42 64.47
N ALA A 68 -56.60 -24.78 65.62
CA ALA A 68 -57.65 -23.83 65.90
C ALA A 68 -57.81 -22.81 64.75
N PRO A 69 -59.06 -22.56 64.29
CA PRO A 69 -59.33 -21.57 63.27
C PRO A 69 -58.91 -20.19 63.80
N THR A 70 -58.29 -19.39 62.94
CA THR A 70 -57.71 -18.07 63.24
C THR A 70 -58.79 -17.08 63.67
N CYS A 71 -59.21 -17.18 64.93
CA CYS A 71 -60.00 -16.18 65.63
C CYS A 71 -59.03 -15.15 66.24
N LEU A 72 -59.09 -13.92 65.73
CA LEU A 72 -58.30 -12.81 66.24
C LEU A 72 -58.97 -12.26 67.50
N ILE A 73 -58.33 -12.40 68.66
CA ILE A 73 -58.86 -11.93 69.96
C ILE A 73 -58.61 -10.42 70.10
N VAL A 74 -59.65 -9.65 70.43
CA VAL A 74 -59.55 -8.24 70.82
C VAL A 74 -59.86 -8.09 72.30
N PHE A 75 -58.84 -7.79 73.11
CA PHE A 75 -58.91 -7.15 74.44
C PHE A 75 -57.51 -6.53 74.67
N SER A 76 -57.25 -5.41 75.34
CA SER A 76 -57.99 -4.43 76.15
C SER A 76 -57.05 -3.22 76.32
N ALA A 77 -57.59 -2.07 76.70
CA ALA A 77 -56.93 -0.80 77.04
C ALA A 77 -55.53 -0.92 77.68
N SER A 78 -54.46 -0.89 76.87
CA SER A 78 -53.14 -0.31 77.19
C SER A 78 -52.13 -0.57 76.06
N LYS A 79 -51.70 0.52 75.40
CA LYS A 79 -50.48 0.64 74.54
C LYS A 79 -50.08 -0.62 73.75
N THR A 80 -50.99 -1.10 72.89
CA THR A 80 -50.71 -2.20 71.95
C THR A 80 -50.45 -1.61 70.55
N ILE A 81 -49.44 -2.10 69.86
CA ILE A 81 -49.10 -1.66 68.50
C ILE A 81 -49.58 -2.72 67.50
N LEU A 82 -50.22 -2.28 66.41
CA LEU A 82 -50.84 -3.09 65.36
C LEU A 82 -49.96 -3.09 64.09
N LEU A 83 -49.58 -4.26 63.56
CA LEU A 83 -48.75 -4.45 62.36
C LEU A 83 -49.23 -5.65 61.50
N SER A 84 -49.53 -5.48 60.21
CA SER A 84 -50.02 -6.54 59.30
C SER A 84 -49.05 -7.71 59.05
N LEU A 85 -49.36 -8.95 59.50
CA LEU A 85 -48.73 -10.19 59.01
C LEU A 85 -49.71 -11.40 59.04
N TYR A 86 -49.53 -12.32 58.09
CA TYR A 86 -50.18 -13.64 58.03
C TYR A 86 -49.48 -14.62 59.00
N PRO A 87 -50.18 -15.48 59.76
CA PRO A 87 -49.50 -16.42 60.65
C PRO A 87 -49.02 -17.64 59.85
N LEU A 88 -47.71 -17.74 59.65
CA LEU A 88 -47.03 -19.01 59.37
C LEU A 88 -46.19 -19.39 60.61
N PRO A 89 -46.06 -20.69 60.96
CA PRO A 89 -45.31 -21.11 62.14
C PRO A 89 -43.85 -20.68 62.05
N LEU A 90 -43.46 -19.79 62.96
CA LEU A 90 -42.21 -19.00 62.98
C LEU A 90 -40.90 -19.76 63.25
N ALA A 91 -40.81 -21.07 63.01
CA ALA A 91 -39.68 -21.84 63.56
C ALA A 91 -38.70 -22.49 62.57
N ARG A 92 -38.96 -22.60 61.25
CA ARG A 92 -38.10 -23.44 60.37
C ARG A 92 -38.03 -23.05 58.88
N CYS A 93 -37.80 -21.77 58.53
CA CYS A 93 -37.54 -21.39 57.12
C CYS A 93 -36.06 -21.04 56.86
N PRO A 94 -35.44 -21.50 55.75
CA PRO A 94 -34.10 -21.08 55.33
C PRO A 94 -34.04 -19.56 55.08
N PRO A 95 -32.90 -18.88 55.35
CA PRO A 95 -32.78 -17.42 55.22
C PRO A 95 -33.15 -16.85 53.84
N LEU A 96 -32.91 -17.62 52.78
CA LEU A 96 -33.25 -17.22 51.42
C LEU A 96 -34.75 -17.34 51.13
N LEU A 97 -35.41 -18.37 51.69
CA LEU A 97 -36.86 -18.54 51.63
C LEU A 97 -37.56 -17.49 52.50
N TRP A 98 -36.96 -17.15 53.65
CA TRP A 98 -37.40 -16.06 54.52
C TRP A 98 -37.40 -14.71 53.81
N ARG A 99 -36.33 -14.36 53.08
CA ARG A 99 -36.27 -13.13 52.27
C ARG A 99 -37.30 -13.11 51.13
N LEU A 100 -37.60 -14.27 50.54
CA LEU A 100 -38.63 -14.43 49.49
C LEU A 100 -40.07 -14.46 50.04
N LEU A 101 -40.29 -14.91 51.28
CA LEU A 101 -41.58 -14.90 51.96
C LEU A 101 -41.87 -13.52 52.57
N MET A 102 -40.86 -12.83 53.10
CA MET A 102 -41.01 -11.49 53.65
C MET A 102 -41.19 -10.42 52.57
N SER A 103 -40.72 -10.66 51.34
CA SER A 103 -41.04 -9.81 50.20
C SER A 103 -42.51 -9.86 49.77
N THR A 104 -43.24 -10.93 50.14
CA THR A 104 -44.68 -11.06 49.83
C THR A 104 -45.58 -10.68 51.01
N LEU A 105 -45.12 -10.85 52.26
CA LEU A 105 -45.96 -10.73 53.45
C LEU A 105 -45.99 -9.33 54.10
N SER A 106 -45.01 -8.46 53.83
CA SER A 106 -44.79 -7.27 54.66
C SER A 106 -45.73 -6.08 54.41
N THR A 107 -46.59 -6.09 53.39
CA THR A 107 -47.39 -4.88 53.08
C THR A 107 -48.55 -5.17 52.14
N VAL A 108 -49.69 -5.68 52.64
CA VAL A 108 -50.84 -5.93 51.75
C VAL A 108 -52.19 -5.66 52.43
N GLY A 109 -52.98 -4.76 51.86
CA GLY A 109 -54.44 -4.76 52.03
C GLY A 109 -55.09 -5.56 50.91
N ASP A 110 -56.28 -6.08 51.18
CA ASP A 110 -57.04 -6.93 50.26
C ASP A 110 -58.48 -6.45 50.15
N ALA A 111 -59.17 -6.81 49.07
CA ALA A 111 -60.55 -6.43 48.80
C ALA A 111 -61.45 -7.65 48.72
N LEU A 112 -62.68 -7.49 49.20
CA LEU A 112 -63.72 -8.48 49.07
C LEU A 112 -64.61 -8.13 47.88
N LEU A 113 -64.70 -9.03 46.91
CA LEU A 113 -65.51 -8.88 45.71
C LEU A 113 -66.83 -9.59 45.86
N VAL A 114 -67.88 -9.00 45.31
CA VAL A 114 -69.17 -9.66 45.16
C VAL A 114 -69.24 -10.21 43.75
N ILE A 115 -69.45 -11.52 43.64
CA ILE A 115 -69.49 -12.23 42.37
C ILE A 115 -70.90 -12.71 42.09
N PHE A 116 -71.25 -12.82 40.81
CA PHE A 116 -72.57 -13.26 40.39
C PHE A 116 -72.51 -14.07 39.09
N SER A 117 -73.57 -14.84 38.84
CA SER A 117 -73.75 -15.62 37.61
C SER A 117 -75.09 -15.25 36.96
N LEU A 118 -75.03 -14.51 35.84
CA LEU A 118 -76.17 -14.14 35.00
C LEU A 118 -75.83 -14.37 33.52
N PRO A 119 -76.62 -15.14 32.76
CA PRO A 119 -76.27 -15.51 31.38
C PRO A 119 -76.18 -14.34 30.38
N ASP A 120 -76.96 -13.28 30.61
CA ASP A 120 -77.19 -12.21 29.63
C ASP A 120 -76.48 -10.89 29.99
N THR A 121 -75.71 -10.85 31.08
CA THR A 121 -74.98 -9.63 31.49
C THR A 121 -73.73 -9.94 32.31
N ASP A 122 -72.64 -9.28 31.94
CA ASP A 122 -71.35 -9.33 32.65
C ASP A 122 -71.15 -8.13 33.57
N THR A 123 -72.08 -7.17 33.55
CA THR A 123 -72.03 -5.97 34.39
C THR A 123 -73.25 -5.93 35.31
N LEU A 124 -73.03 -5.62 36.58
CA LEU A 124 -74.10 -5.45 37.56
C LEU A 124 -73.65 -4.46 38.63
N VAL A 125 -74.50 -3.47 38.93
CA VAL A 125 -74.29 -2.49 39.99
C VAL A 125 -75.19 -2.82 41.18
N LEU A 126 -74.60 -2.94 42.37
CA LEU A 126 -75.33 -3.18 43.62
C LEU A 126 -74.91 -2.18 44.70
N SER A 127 -75.81 -1.89 45.64
CA SER A 127 -75.48 -1.12 46.85
C SER A 127 -75.42 -2.03 48.06
N GLY A 128 -74.74 -1.59 49.13
CA GLY A 128 -74.71 -2.34 50.40
C GLY A 128 -76.11 -2.62 50.96
N GLU A 129 -77.05 -1.69 50.79
CA GLU A 129 -78.44 -1.86 51.21
C GLU A 129 -79.16 -2.96 50.41
N VAL A 130 -78.96 -3.00 49.09
CA VAL A 130 -79.54 -4.05 48.23
C VAL A 130 -78.94 -5.41 48.57
N LEU A 131 -77.64 -5.49 48.79
CA LEU A 131 -76.98 -6.73 49.21
C LEU A 131 -77.50 -7.25 50.54
N ALA A 132 -77.68 -6.37 51.54
CA ALA A 132 -78.24 -6.77 52.83
C ALA A 132 -79.66 -7.34 52.69
N LYS A 133 -80.45 -6.77 51.78
CA LYS A 133 -81.82 -7.23 51.47
C LYS A 133 -81.87 -8.53 50.67
N ILE A 134 -80.91 -8.76 49.77
CA ILE A 134 -80.76 -10.05 49.08
C ILE A 134 -80.44 -11.16 50.08
N TYR A 135 -79.43 -10.94 50.94
CA TYR A 135 -78.97 -11.94 51.88
C TYR A 135 -79.90 -12.14 53.09
N SER A 136 -80.78 -11.18 53.40
CA SER A 136 -81.81 -11.36 54.43
C SER A 136 -83.05 -12.08 53.91
N GLY A 137 -83.22 -12.18 52.58
CA GLY A 137 -84.36 -12.79 51.90
C GLY A 137 -85.48 -11.82 51.54
N ASP A 138 -85.29 -10.51 51.74
CA ASP A 138 -86.26 -9.46 51.39
C ASP A 138 -86.30 -9.17 49.88
N ILE A 139 -85.19 -9.39 49.16
CA ILE A 139 -85.10 -9.34 47.70
C ILE A 139 -84.82 -10.74 47.17
N VAL A 140 -85.80 -11.34 46.50
CA VAL A 140 -85.77 -12.74 46.07
C VAL A 140 -85.58 -12.89 44.55
N PHE A 141 -85.92 -11.88 43.74
CA PHE A 141 -85.87 -11.97 42.27
C PHE A 141 -84.91 -10.94 41.67
N TRP A 142 -84.18 -11.33 40.62
CA TRP A 142 -83.22 -10.46 39.93
C TRP A 142 -83.86 -9.20 39.33
N ASN A 143 -85.14 -9.26 38.95
CA ASN A 143 -85.87 -8.14 38.38
C ASN A 143 -86.53 -7.21 39.40
N ASP A 144 -86.15 -7.29 40.68
CA ASP A 144 -86.66 -6.42 41.74
C ASP A 144 -86.44 -4.94 41.39
N THR A 145 -87.42 -4.10 41.76
CA THR A 145 -87.40 -2.65 41.49
C THR A 145 -86.14 -1.95 42.00
N LYS A 146 -85.59 -2.37 43.14
CA LYS A 146 -84.37 -1.76 43.71
C LYS A 146 -83.11 -2.12 42.92
N ILE A 147 -83.03 -3.35 42.40
CA ILE A 147 -81.92 -3.76 41.53
C ILE A 147 -82.02 -3.06 40.18
N ARG A 148 -83.23 -2.96 39.61
CA ARG A 148 -83.49 -2.24 38.34
C ARG A 148 -83.16 -0.75 38.42
N GLN A 149 -83.43 -0.10 39.55
CA GLN A 149 -83.09 1.32 39.75
C GLN A 149 -81.58 1.59 39.68
N LEU A 150 -80.76 0.64 40.16
CA LEU A 150 -79.30 0.73 40.08
C LEU A 150 -78.76 0.36 38.69
N ASN A 151 -79.55 -0.36 37.88
CA ASN A 151 -79.16 -0.90 36.58
C ASN A 151 -80.22 -0.59 35.51
N PRO A 152 -80.43 0.69 35.16
CA PRO A 152 -81.48 1.09 34.21
C PRO A 152 -81.25 0.54 32.79
N ASP A 153 -79.98 0.31 32.43
CA ASP A 153 -79.57 -0.10 31.09
C ASP A 153 -79.54 -1.62 30.89
N ILE A 154 -79.90 -2.40 31.92
CA ILE A 154 -79.80 -3.87 31.92
C ILE A 154 -81.17 -4.51 32.08
N ILE A 155 -81.52 -5.43 31.18
CA ILE A 155 -82.76 -6.20 31.26
C ILE A 155 -82.55 -7.39 32.20
N LEU A 156 -82.93 -7.21 33.47
CA LEU A 156 -82.76 -8.24 34.51
C LEU A 156 -83.85 -9.32 34.44
N PRO A 157 -83.49 -10.62 34.55
CA PRO A 157 -84.43 -11.72 34.43
C PRO A 157 -85.36 -11.83 35.64
N GLY A 158 -86.58 -12.32 35.46
CA GLY A 158 -87.52 -12.62 36.56
C GLY A 158 -87.21 -13.92 37.32
N LYS A 159 -85.92 -14.23 37.52
CA LYS A 159 -85.45 -15.48 38.11
C LYS A 159 -85.06 -15.27 39.57
N VAL A 160 -85.16 -16.33 40.37
CA VAL A 160 -84.85 -16.30 41.81
C VAL A 160 -83.34 -16.13 42.01
N ILE A 161 -82.95 -15.21 42.89
CA ILE A 161 -81.56 -15.00 43.31
C ILE A 161 -81.17 -16.11 44.28
N ARG A 162 -80.00 -16.73 44.06
CA ARG A 162 -79.45 -17.75 44.95
C ARG A 162 -78.22 -17.20 45.68
N PRO A 163 -78.38 -16.65 46.90
CA PRO A 163 -77.25 -16.19 47.69
C PRO A 163 -76.48 -17.35 48.30
N TYR A 164 -75.15 -17.26 48.27
CA TYR A 164 -74.26 -18.21 48.90
C TYR A 164 -73.30 -17.52 49.88
N ALA A 165 -72.98 -18.23 50.96
CA ALA A 165 -72.04 -17.83 51.99
C ALA A 165 -71.04 -18.97 52.30
N TYR A 166 -69.92 -18.64 52.93
CA TYR A 166 -68.90 -19.66 53.25
C TYR A 166 -69.36 -20.66 54.33
N THR A 167 -69.02 -21.94 54.14
CA THR A 167 -69.29 -23.06 55.09
C THR A 167 -68.47 -22.97 56.38
N GLY A 168 -67.35 -22.24 56.40
CA GLY A 168 -66.39 -22.19 57.51
C GLY A 168 -66.24 -20.83 58.18
N ILE A 169 -65.31 -20.76 59.12
CA ILE A 169 -64.87 -19.49 59.73
C ILE A 169 -63.99 -18.80 58.70
N SER A 170 -64.58 -17.84 57.98
CA SER A 170 -63.88 -17.10 56.95
C SER A 170 -63.79 -15.62 57.30
N ARG A 171 -62.58 -15.06 57.15
CA ARG A 171 -62.33 -13.62 57.26
C ARG A 171 -63.19 -12.84 56.25
N ALA A 172 -63.46 -13.41 55.08
CA ALA A 172 -64.36 -12.82 54.12
C ALA A 172 -65.80 -12.69 54.66
N THR A 173 -66.29 -13.72 55.37
CA THR A 173 -67.60 -13.68 56.02
C THR A 173 -67.68 -12.63 57.13
N TYR A 174 -66.59 -12.48 57.91
CA TYR A 174 -66.47 -11.41 58.90
C TYR A 174 -66.63 -10.04 58.24
N VAL A 175 -65.80 -9.74 57.24
CA VAL A 175 -65.81 -8.44 56.54
C VAL A 175 -67.16 -8.19 55.86
N PHE A 176 -67.72 -9.19 55.20
CA PHE A 176 -68.99 -9.07 54.47
C PHE A 176 -70.15 -8.75 55.42
N THR A 177 -70.30 -9.50 56.51
CA THR A 177 -71.41 -9.27 57.47
C THR A 177 -71.27 -7.94 58.21
N HIS A 178 -70.04 -7.50 58.51
CA HIS A 178 -69.76 -6.16 59.06
C HIS A 178 -70.19 -5.06 58.07
N PHE A 179 -69.86 -5.24 56.79
CA PHE A 179 -70.28 -4.31 55.73
C PHE A 179 -71.81 -4.25 55.61
N LEU A 180 -72.51 -5.39 55.57
CA LEU A 180 -73.98 -5.41 55.48
C LEU A 180 -74.62 -4.69 56.68
N ALA A 181 -74.11 -4.93 57.89
CA ALA A 181 -74.59 -4.30 59.10
C ALA A 181 -74.40 -2.77 59.13
N GLU A 182 -73.50 -2.21 58.32
CA GLU A 182 -73.25 -0.77 58.21
C GLU A 182 -74.20 -0.05 57.24
N TYR A 183 -74.79 -0.79 56.29
CA TYR A 183 -75.75 -0.25 55.34
C TYR A 183 -77.20 -0.55 55.70
N ASP A 184 -77.45 -1.53 56.57
CA ASP A 184 -78.80 -1.92 56.98
C ASP A 184 -78.90 -2.11 58.51
N GLU A 185 -79.62 -1.20 59.17
CA GLU A 185 -79.82 -1.23 60.62
C GLU A 185 -80.69 -2.43 61.06
N GLN A 186 -81.59 -2.90 60.18
CA GLN A 186 -82.40 -4.08 60.42
C GLN A 186 -81.52 -5.34 60.40
N TRP A 187 -80.62 -5.47 59.42
CA TRP A 187 -79.60 -6.53 59.40
C TRP A 187 -78.79 -6.58 60.70
N ARG A 188 -78.28 -5.41 61.15
CA ARG A 188 -77.51 -5.29 62.40
C ARG A 188 -78.30 -5.76 63.62
N LYS A 189 -79.61 -5.51 63.67
CA LYS A 189 -80.50 -5.91 64.77
C LYS A 189 -80.96 -7.37 64.69
N THR A 190 -81.24 -7.89 63.49
CA THR A 190 -81.90 -9.20 63.31
C THR A 190 -80.94 -10.35 63.01
N ARG A 191 -79.86 -10.10 62.28
CA ARG A 191 -78.86 -11.11 61.89
C ARG A 191 -77.54 -10.91 62.63
N GLY A 192 -77.24 -9.69 63.06
CA GLY A 192 -76.02 -9.36 63.77
C GLY A 192 -74.79 -9.37 62.85
N VAL A 193 -73.62 -9.43 63.47
CA VAL A 193 -72.34 -9.47 62.76
C VAL A 193 -71.56 -10.71 63.20
N PHE A 194 -70.80 -11.30 62.29
CA PHE A 194 -69.94 -12.43 62.64
C PHE A 194 -68.78 -11.93 63.51
N ASP A 195 -68.68 -12.40 64.76
CA ASP A 195 -67.54 -12.14 65.65
C ASP A 195 -66.82 -13.46 65.94
N CYS A 196 -65.50 -13.44 65.84
CA CYS A 196 -64.63 -14.57 66.15
C CYS A 196 -64.62 -14.89 67.66
N ALA A 197 -64.90 -13.91 68.53
CA ALA A 197 -64.85 -14.10 69.99
C ALA A 197 -65.96 -15.01 70.54
N ASP A 198 -67.14 -15.05 69.89
CA ASP A 198 -68.27 -15.89 70.32
C ASP A 198 -68.03 -17.39 70.12
N LEU A 199 -67.18 -17.73 69.15
CA LEU A 199 -66.92 -19.10 68.71
C LEU A 199 -65.96 -19.85 69.66
N ILE A 200 -65.03 -19.12 70.28
CA ILE A 200 -64.09 -19.65 71.28
C ILE A 200 -64.81 -19.97 72.61
N ASN A 201 -65.79 -19.16 72.99
CA ASN A 201 -66.43 -19.26 74.31
C ASN A 201 -67.63 -20.23 74.35
N ASN A 202 -68.40 -20.38 73.26
CA ASN A 202 -69.66 -21.12 73.26
C ASN A 202 -69.75 -22.28 72.25
N GLY A 203 -68.68 -22.59 71.50
CA GLY A 203 -68.58 -23.79 70.66
C GLY A 203 -69.65 -23.94 69.56
N THR A 204 -70.38 -22.88 69.24
CA THR A 204 -71.47 -22.87 68.25
C THR A 204 -71.22 -21.78 67.22
N PHE A 205 -71.48 -22.09 65.94
CA PHE A 205 -71.35 -21.13 64.84
C PHE A 205 -72.26 -19.91 65.08
N SER A 206 -71.71 -18.71 64.89
CA SER A 206 -72.43 -17.44 65.03
C SER A 206 -73.79 -17.48 64.28
N PRO A 207 -74.89 -16.92 64.85
CA PRO A 207 -76.26 -17.05 64.36
C PRO A 207 -76.58 -16.30 63.05
N THR A 208 -75.58 -15.66 62.42
CA THR A 208 -75.75 -14.78 61.24
C THR A 208 -76.33 -15.52 60.03
N TRP A 209 -75.78 -16.69 59.70
CA TRP A 209 -76.25 -17.54 58.61
C TRP A 209 -77.03 -18.73 59.18
N ASN A 210 -78.36 -18.63 59.24
CA ASN A 210 -79.18 -19.74 59.69
C ASN A 210 -79.07 -20.93 58.71
N ARG A 211 -78.23 -21.93 59.02
CA ARG A 211 -78.01 -23.13 58.19
C ARG A 211 -79.26 -23.97 57.94
N THR A 212 -80.32 -23.77 58.72
CA THR A 212 -81.61 -24.44 58.51
C THR A 212 -82.55 -23.70 57.57
N SER A 213 -82.22 -22.46 57.18
CA SER A 213 -82.99 -21.72 56.17
C SER A 213 -82.62 -22.18 54.77
N SER A 214 -83.61 -22.59 53.96
CA SER A 214 -83.43 -22.99 52.56
C SER A 214 -83.13 -21.83 51.60
N GLN A 215 -82.92 -20.62 52.13
CA GLN A 215 -82.74 -19.40 51.35
C GLN A 215 -81.28 -19.10 50.96
N ILE A 216 -80.30 -19.63 51.69
CA ILE A 216 -78.87 -19.34 51.47
C ILE A 216 -78.12 -20.66 51.33
N GLY A 217 -77.39 -20.82 50.22
CA GLY A 217 -76.50 -21.95 50.01
C GLY A 217 -75.14 -21.77 50.72
N PHE A 218 -74.42 -22.86 50.94
CA PHE A 218 -73.09 -22.81 51.56
C PHE A 218 -72.03 -23.42 50.64
N ILE A 219 -70.90 -22.73 50.49
CA ILE A 219 -69.77 -23.10 49.63
C ILE A 219 -68.45 -23.08 50.39
N ASP A 220 -67.48 -23.91 49.99
CA ASP A 220 -66.12 -23.87 50.53
C ASP A 220 -65.31 -22.76 49.86
N GLU A 221 -64.38 -22.14 50.60
CA GLU A 221 -63.57 -21.01 50.12
C GLU A 221 -62.68 -21.37 48.94
N LYS A 222 -62.29 -22.64 48.81
CA LYS A 222 -61.47 -23.15 47.71
C LYS A 222 -62.27 -23.39 46.42
N ASP A 223 -63.57 -23.66 46.53
CA ASP A 223 -64.40 -24.15 45.41
C ASP A 223 -65.37 -23.10 44.85
N VAL A 224 -65.38 -21.88 45.39
CA VAL A 224 -66.35 -20.82 44.98
C VAL A 224 -66.30 -20.44 43.51
N ALA A 225 -65.08 -20.36 42.94
CA ALA A 225 -64.93 -20.00 41.55
C ALA A 225 -65.42 -21.13 40.61
N SER A 226 -65.16 -22.40 40.96
CA SER A 226 -65.67 -23.55 40.21
C SER A 226 -67.18 -23.70 40.33
N ASP A 227 -67.73 -23.53 41.53
CA ASP A 227 -69.17 -23.67 41.78
C ASP A 227 -70.00 -22.58 41.09
N LEU A 228 -69.43 -21.38 40.89
CA LEU A 228 -70.09 -20.29 40.16
C LEU A 228 -70.37 -20.65 38.69
N TYR A 229 -69.50 -21.46 38.05
CA TYR A 229 -69.72 -21.90 36.67
C TYR A 229 -70.85 -22.92 36.54
N GLU A 230 -71.12 -23.69 37.60
CA GLU A 230 -72.13 -24.74 37.57
C GLU A 230 -73.53 -24.24 37.96
N GLN A 231 -73.62 -23.11 38.67
CA GLN A 231 -74.87 -22.58 39.22
C GLN A 231 -75.31 -21.27 38.53
N GLU A 232 -76.35 -21.34 37.69
CA GLU A 232 -76.99 -20.13 37.15
C GLU A 232 -77.72 -19.34 38.26
N TYR A 233 -77.74 -18.00 38.15
CA TYR A 233 -78.45 -17.07 39.05
C TYR A 233 -77.88 -16.97 40.47
N MET A 234 -76.63 -17.37 40.65
CA MET A 234 -75.88 -17.33 41.91
C MET A 234 -75.38 -15.92 42.24
N ILE A 235 -75.33 -15.57 43.53
CA ILE A 235 -74.57 -14.43 44.06
C ILE A 235 -73.76 -14.87 45.29
N ALA A 236 -72.49 -14.52 45.33
CA ALA A 236 -71.56 -14.86 46.41
C ALA A 236 -70.54 -13.74 46.63
N TYR A 237 -69.63 -13.93 47.58
CA TYR A 237 -68.52 -13.03 47.84
C TYR A 237 -67.21 -13.81 47.91
N MET A 238 -66.11 -13.23 47.43
CA MET A 238 -64.79 -13.85 47.43
C MET A 238 -63.64 -12.84 47.62
N THR A 239 -62.50 -13.29 48.14
CA THR A 239 -61.30 -12.47 48.32
C THR A 239 -60.54 -12.30 47.01
N MET A 240 -59.84 -11.16 46.83
CA MET A 240 -59.09 -10.85 45.60
C MET A 240 -57.87 -11.76 45.35
N PHE A 241 -57.38 -12.45 46.37
CA PHE A 241 -56.14 -13.25 46.34
C PHE A 241 -56.22 -14.58 45.57
N ASN A 242 -57.41 -15.13 45.31
CA ASN A 242 -57.51 -16.43 44.64
C ASN A 242 -57.17 -16.34 43.14
N ASP A 243 -56.16 -17.05 42.65
CA ASP A 243 -55.66 -17.04 41.26
C ASP A 243 -56.67 -17.47 40.15
N LEU A 244 -57.94 -17.76 40.50
CA LEU A 244 -58.99 -18.28 39.62
C LEU A 244 -59.93 -17.21 39.05
N TRP A 245 -59.39 -16.06 38.63
CA TRP A 245 -60.19 -14.93 38.11
C TRP A 245 -60.66 -15.05 36.67
N SER A 246 -60.12 -15.97 35.88
CA SER A 246 -60.45 -16.06 34.47
C SER A 246 -61.87 -16.60 34.29
N GLY A 247 -62.85 -15.70 34.14
CA GLY A 247 -64.23 -15.95 33.69
C GLY A 247 -65.36 -15.74 34.72
N VAL A 248 -65.10 -15.10 35.87
CA VAL A 248 -66.13 -14.78 36.89
C VAL A 248 -66.63 -13.33 36.74
N ASN A 249 -67.95 -13.12 36.79
CA ASN A 249 -68.54 -11.78 36.76
C ASN A 249 -68.57 -11.13 38.15
N VAL A 250 -67.98 -9.93 38.26
CA VAL A 250 -67.85 -9.16 39.52
C VAL A 250 -68.81 -7.97 39.51
N ALA A 251 -69.63 -7.85 40.56
CA ALA A 251 -70.56 -6.74 40.73
C ALA A 251 -69.83 -5.46 41.16
N SER A 252 -70.17 -4.34 40.53
CA SER A 252 -69.72 -3.00 40.92
C SER A 252 -70.51 -2.53 42.14
N ILE A 253 -69.83 -2.26 43.26
CA ILE A 253 -70.50 -1.84 44.50
C ILE A 253 -70.52 -0.31 44.59
N LEU A 254 -71.72 0.25 44.76
CA LEU A 254 -71.95 1.68 44.99
C LEU A 254 -71.53 2.05 46.42
N ASN A 255 -70.59 2.99 46.55
CA ASN A 255 -70.16 3.51 47.86
C ASN A 255 -71.09 4.64 48.38
N LYS A 256 -70.93 5.06 49.65
CA LYS A 256 -71.74 6.16 50.24
C LYS A 256 -71.54 7.52 49.55
N ALA A 257 -70.47 7.70 48.77
CA ALA A 257 -70.23 8.90 47.95
C ALA A 257 -71.01 8.90 46.61
N GLY A 258 -71.71 7.81 46.28
CA GLY A 258 -72.49 7.67 45.06
C GLY A 258 -71.67 7.32 43.82
N THR A 259 -70.41 6.91 43.98
CA THR A 259 -69.55 6.49 42.85
C THR A 259 -69.56 4.97 42.71
N THR A 260 -69.73 4.48 41.48
CA THR A 260 -69.54 3.07 41.13
C THR A 260 -68.09 2.85 40.67
N ILE A 261 -67.51 1.71 41.08
CA ILE A 261 -66.15 1.35 40.71
C ILE A 261 -66.20 0.16 39.78
N THR A 262 -65.66 0.35 38.59
CA THR A 262 -65.51 -0.69 37.58
C THR A 262 -64.34 -1.60 37.95
N TYR A 263 -64.34 -2.81 37.40
CA TYR A 263 -63.28 -3.78 37.64
C TYR A 263 -61.88 -3.28 37.22
N SER A 264 -61.78 -2.52 36.12
CA SER A 264 -60.51 -1.96 35.64
C SER A 264 -59.90 -0.95 36.62
N ASP A 265 -60.74 -0.20 37.33
CA ASP A 265 -60.32 0.84 38.27
C ASP A 265 -60.26 0.34 39.73
N LEU A 266 -60.65 -0.91 39.96
CA LEU A 266 -60.70 -1.56 41.27
C LEU A 266 -59.35 -1.48 41.98
N LYS A 267 -58.24 -1.71 41.26
CA LYS A 267 -56.89 -1.64 41.84
C LYS A 267 -56.57 -0.26 42.40
N THR A 268 -56.91 0.79 41.65
CA THR A 268 -56.69 2.19 42.05
C THR A 268 -57.64 2.59 43.18
N ALA A 269 -58.88 2.14 43.12
CA ALA A 269 -59.89 2.45 44.11
C ALA A 269 -59.63 1.78 45.47
N VAL A 270 -59.11 0.55 45.49
CA VAL A 270 -58.71 -0.15 46.72
C VAL A 270 -57.51 0.56 47.36
N LYS A 271 -56.47 0.92 46.60
CA LYS A 271 -55.34 1.73 47.11
C LYS A 271 -55.82 3.03 47.75
N ARG A 272 -56.79 3.71 47.12
CA ARG A 272 -57.38 4.95 47.64
C ARG A 272 -58.14 4.73 48.96
N SER A 273 -58.97 3.70 49.04
CA SER A 273 -59.63 3.31 50.30
C SER A 273 -58.62 3.06 51.41
N MET A 274 -57.50 2.41 51.06
CA MET A 274 -56.47 2.09 52.04
C MET A 274 -55.79 3.34 52.59
N SER A 275 -55.43 4.31 51.74
CA SER A 275 -54.82 5.56 52.22
C SER A 275 -55.72 6.36 53.16
N GLU A 276 -57.02 6.44 52.87
CA GLU A 276 -57.97 7.24 53.66
C GLU A 276 -58.24 6.63 55.05
N LEU A 277 -58.33 5.29 55.15
CA LEU A 277 -58.59 4.60 56.42
C LEU A 277 -57.51 4.88 57.47
N PHE A 278 -56.25 5.07 57.05
CA PHE A 278 -55.14 5.34 57.95
C PHE A 278 -54.93 6.82 58.29
N THR A 279 -55.48 7.76 57.51
CA THR A 279 -55.38 9.20 57.81
C THR A 279 -56.38 9.66 58.87
N ASN A 280 -57.54 9.01 58.98
CA ASN A 280 -58.64 9.48 59.84
C ASN A 280 -58.90 8.64 61.11
N SER A 281 -58.17 7.55 61.36
CA SER A 281 -58.51 6.63 62.46
C SER A 281 -57.68 6.81 63.73
N ASN A 282 -58.38 6.87 64.86
CA ASN A 282 -57.84 6.53 66.17
C ASN A 282 -57.65 5.01 66.18
N LEU A 283 -56.40 4.52 66.26
CA LEU A 283 -55.99 3.10 66.13
C LEU A 283 -56.63 2.13 67.15
N SER A 284 -57.55 2.60 67.98
CA SER A 284 -58.29 1.85 68.99
C SER A 284 -59.60 1.24 68.48
N LYS A 285 -60.06 1.56 67.26
CA LYS A 285 -61.18 0.88 66.60
C LYS A 285 -60.67 -0.20 65.63
N PRO A 286 -61.38 -1.34 65.48
CA PRO A 286 -61.06 -2.31 64.42
C PRO A 286 -61.01 -1.59 63.08
N LEU A 287 -59.89 -1.69 62.37
CA LEU A 287 -59.57 -0.91 61.16
C LEU A 287 -60.29 -1.42 59.90
N TYR A 288 -61.48 -1.98 60.10
CA TYR A 288 -62.32 -2.56 59.08
C TYR A 288 -63.53 -1.64 58.92
N LEU A 289 -63.67 -1.02 57.75
CA LEU A 289 -64.92 -0.41 57.29
C LEU A 289 -65.36 0.86 58.04
N ASP A 290 -64.79 2.01 57.67
CA ASP A 290 -65.58 3.24 57.64
C ASP A 290 -66.07 3.39 56.19
N PRO A 291 -67.39 3.39 55.91
CA PRO A 291 -67.90 3.47 54.54
C PRO A 291 -67.43 4.78 53.91
N VAL A 292 -66.42 4.62 53.07
CA VAL A 292 -65.62 5.74 52.57
C VAL A 292 -66.53 6.76 51.89
N THR A 293 -66.56 7.97 52.43
CA THR A 293 -67.25 9.14 51.86
C THR A 293 -66.47 9.77 50.71
N VAL A 294 -65.29 9.23 50.40
CA VAL A 294 -64.42 9.67 49.32
C VAL A 294 -64.85 9.05 47.99
N SER A 295 -65.02 9.90 46.98
CA SER A 295 -65.25 9.49 45.60
C SER A 295 -64.15 8.54 45.10
N ASN A 296 -64.52 7.50 44.34
CA ASN A 296 -63.60 6.53 43.73
C ASN A 296 -62.85 5.62 44.72
N ALA A 297 -63.40 5.40 45.92
CA ALA A 297 -62.89 4.45 46.91
C ALA A 297 -63.78 3.21 47.00
N TYR A 298 -63.18 2.01 46.95
CA TYR A 298 -63.90 0.75 47.04
C TYR A 298 -64.35 0.45 48.48
N PRO A 299 -65.62 0.09 48.73
CA PRO A 299 -66.17 0.08 50.08
C PRO A 299 -65.90 -1.22 50.86
N LEU A 300 -65.46 -2.30 50.21
CA LEU A 300 -65.23 -3.63 50.80
C LEU A 300 -63.73 -3.95 50.85
N VAL A 301 -62.97 -3.23 51.68
CA VAL A 301 -61.51 -3.38 51.84
C VAL A 301 -61.18 -3.77 53.27
N TYR A 302 -60.19 -4.63 53.45
CA TYR A 302 -59.74 -5.08 54.76
C TYR A 302 -58.21 -5.23 54.83
N PHE A 303 -57.69 -5.28 56.06
CA PHE A 303 -56.26 -5.42 56.35
C PHE A 303 -56.01 -6.58 57.29
N SER A 304 -54.84 -7.18 57.23
CA SER A 304 -54.38 -8.08 58.30
C SER A 304 -53.63 -7.26 59.36
N PHE A 305 -53.63 -7.70 60.62
CA PHE A 305 -52.80 -7.10 61.67
C PHE A 305 -52.39 -8.13 62.72
N VAL A 306 -51.23 -7.87 63.33
CA VAL A 306 -50.61 -8.55 64.46
C VAL A 306 -50.50 -7.53 65.57
N THR A 307 -50.91 -7.93 66.76
CA THR A 307 -50.80 -7.13 67.97
C THR A 307 -49.54 -7.51 68.72
N MET A 308 -48.67 -6.53 69.00
CA MET A 308 -47.51 -6.73 69.87
C MET A 308 -47.69 -6.00 71.20
N ASN A 309 -47.32 -6.67 72.29
CA ASN A 309 -47.34 -6.09 73.62
C ASN A 309 -46.12 -5.17 73.81
N GLY A 310 -46.36 -3.89 74.10
CA GLY A 310 -45.29 -2.89 74.23
C GLY A 310 -44.35 -3.07 75.42
N ASN A 311 -44.65 -4.01 76.34
CA ASN A 311 -43.89 -4.21 77.57
C ASN A 311 -43.03 -5.49 77.61
N SER A 312 -42.97 -6.28 76.54
CA SER A 312 -42.10 -7.46 76.47
C SER A 312 -40.78 -7.13 75.77
N GLU A 313 -39.65 -7.22 76.48
CA GLU A 313 -38.32 -7.17 75.87
C GLU A 313 -38.14 -8.36 74.91
N PRO A 314 -37.90 -8.14 73.60
CA PRO A 314 -37.69 -9.23 72.66
C PRO A 314 -36.22 -9.70 72.79
N SER A 315 -35.93 -10.60 73.72
CA SER A 315 -34.53 -11.00 73.99
C SER A 315 -33.93 -11.95 72.95
N GLU A 316 -34.71 -12.62 72.10
CA GLU A 316 -34.19 -13.50 71.04
C GLU A 316 -34.57 -13.08 69.60
N SER A 317 -35.43 -12.08 69.40
CA SER A 317 -36.00 -11.74 68.07
C SER A 317 -35.64 -10.33 67.54
N CYS A 318 -34.79 -9.57 68.23
CA CYS A 318 -34.47 -8.20 67.82
C CYS A 318 -33.74 -8.12 66.48
N TYR A 319 -32.92 -9.12 66.13
CA TYR A 319 -32.25 -9.17 64.83
C TYR A 319 -33.25 -9.35 63.68
N ASP A 320 -34.20 -10.28 63.85
CA ASP A 320 -35.24 -10.54 62.85
C ASP A 320 -36.18 -9.34 62.68
N LEU A 321 -36.47 -8.62 63.77
CA LEU A 321 -37.22 -7.36 63.73
C LEU A 321 -36.44 -6.26 63.01
N VAL A 322 -35.15 -6.08 63.31
CA VAL A 322 -34.30 -5.08 62.63
C VAL A 322 -34.17 -5.40 61.14
N GLU A 323 -33.95 -6.65 60.75
CA GLU A 323 -33.85 -7.07 59.35
C GLU A 323 -35.21 -6.90 58.63
N PHE A 324 -36.30 -7.28 59.27
CA PHE A 324 -37.66 -7.09 58.74
C PHE A 324 -37.98 -5.61 58.48
N PHE A 325 -37.73 -4.74 59.47
CA PHE A 325 -38.04 -3.31 59.33
C PHE A 325 -37.04 -2.56 58.44
N ALA A 326 -35.78 -2.99 58.39
CA ALA A 326 -34.81 -2.48 57.41
C ALA A 326 -35.25 -2.80 55.99
N PHE A 327 -35.70 -4.03 55.72
CA PHE A 327 -36.26 -4.39 54.42
C PHE A 327 -37.56 -3.63 54.11
N PHE A 328 -38.49 -3.55 55.07
CA PHE A 328 -39.77 -2.83 54.95
C PHE A 328 -39.57 -1.35 54.58
N LEU A 329 -38.60 -0.67 55.21
CA LEU A 329 -38.29 0.73 54.94
C LEU A 329 -37.37 0.95 53.72
N ASN A 330 -36.44 0.04 53.43
CA ASN A 330 -35.47 0.18 52.33
C ASN A 330 -36.00 -0.27 50.96
N SER A 331 -37.14 -0.97 50.90
CA SER A 331 -37.83 -1.42 49.67
C SER A 331 -38.45 -0.28 48.84
N ILE A 332 -37.81 0.91 48.82
CA ILE A 332 -38.30 2.20 48.29
C ILE A 332 -38.52 2.21 46.78
N ASP A 333 -38.17 1.15 46.05
CA ASP A 333 -38.54 1.05 44.65
C ASP A 333 -40.04 0.69 44.52
N GLU A 334 -40.86 1.75 44.54
CA GLU A 334 -42.33 1.71 44.41
C GLU A 334 -42.74 0.87 43.19
N GLU A 335 -41.95 0.92 42.11
CA GLU A 335 -42.19 0.14 40.88
C GLU A 335 -41.97 -1.37 41.11
N LEU A 336 -40.93 -1.74 41.85
CA LEU A 336 -40.59 -3.13 42.15
C LEU A 336 -41.58 -3.74 43.15
N SER A 337 -41.99 -2.97 44.17
CA SER A 337 -43.02 -3.36 45.13
C SER A 337 -44.40 -3.50 44.46
N GLU A 338 -44.76 -2.58 43.56
CA GLU A 338 -45.98 -2.69 42.76
C GLU A 338 -45.96 -3.88 41.81
N ARG A 339 -44.83 -4.17 41.16
CA ARG A 339 -44.68 -5.36 40.30
C ARG A 339 -44.86 -6.64 41.08
N PHE A 340 -44.22 -6.78 42.25
CA PHE A 340 -44.33 -7.99 43.06
C PHE A 340 -45.72 -8.17 43.70
N ALA A 341 -46.30 -7.12 44.29
CA ALA A 341 -47.66 -7.17 44.82
C ALA A 341 -48.69 -7.42 43.71
N GLY A 342 -48.46 -6.86 42.53
CA GLY A 342 -49.27 -7.06 41.34
C GLY A 342 -49.33 -8.52 40.86
N TYR A 343 -48.28 -9.32 41.05
CA TYR A 343 -48.29 -10.75 40.72
C TYR A 343 -49.34 -11.54 41.51
N PHE A 344 -49.65 -11.13 42.75
CA PHE A 344 -50.60 -11.80 43.63
C PHE A 344 -51.94 -11.05 43.76
N ASN A 345 -52.18 -10.03 42.92
CA ASN A 345 -53.33 -9.12 43.02
C ASN A 345 -53.49 -8.43 44.38
N LEU A 346 -52.37 -8.20 45.05
CA LEU A 346 -52.26 -7.56 46.36
C LEU A 346 -51.86 -6.09 46.24
N PHE A 347 -52.15 -5.28 47.27
CA PHE A 347 -51.90 -3.84 47.25
C PHE A 347 -50.80 -3.40 48.23
N PRO A 348 -49.69 -2.81 47.76
CA PRO A 348 -48.63 -2.34 48.65
C PRO A 348 -49.14 -1.24 49.58
N LEU A 349 -48.63 -1.18 50.82
CA LEU A 349 -48.95 -0.09 51.75
C LEU A 349 -48.44 1.24 51.18
N THR A 350 -49.26 2.28 51.30
CA THR A 350 -48.94 3.61 50.77
C THR A 350 -47.91 4.33 51.64
N VAL A 351 -47.16 5.28 51.04
CA VAL A 351 -46.12 6.08 51.73
C VAL A 351 -46.60 6.70 53.06
N PRO A 352 -47.82 7.27 53.16
CA PRO A 352 -48.33 7.78 54.45
C PRO A 352 -48.44 6.72 55.55
N VAL A 353 -48.78 5.48 55.18
CA VAL A 353 -48.88 4.35 56.13
C VAL A 353 -47.50 3.91 56.59
N LYS A 354 -46.51 3.84 55.69
CA LYS A 354 -45.11 3.55 56.05
C LYS A 354 -44.54 4.60 57.01
N PHE A 355 -44.83 5.88 56.76
CA PHE A 355 -44.44 6.98 57.66
C PHE A 355 -45.12 6.87 59.03
N LEU A 356 -46.40 6.53 59.08
CA LEU A 356 -47.12 6.30 60.34
C LEU A 356 -46.52 5.14 61.15
N VAL A 357 -46.13 4.04 60.48
CA VAL A 357 -45.45 2.90 61.11
C VAL A 357 -44.09 3.33 61.67
N GLU A 358 -43.31 4.08 60.89
CA GLU A 358 -42.02 4.58 61.35
C GLU A 358 -42.14 5.51 62.58
N GLN A 359 -43.12 6.41 62.59
CA GLN A 359 -43.31 7.34 63.70
C GLN A 359 -43.95 6.70 64.94
N SER A 360 -44.93 5.82 64.75
CA SER A 360 -45.78 5.30 65.84
C SER A 360 -45.28 3.97 66.40
N VAL A 361 -44.46 3.23 65.64
CA VAL A 361 -44.01 1.88 65.99
C VAL A 361 -42.51 1.83 66.24
N LEU A 362 -41.68 2.17 65.25
CA LEU A 362 -40.23 2.00 65.33
C LEU A 362 -39.55 2.86 66.39
N LYS A 363 -40.11 4.04 66.67
CA LYS A 363 -39.61 4.94 67.72
C LYS A 363 -40.01 4.53 69.14
N ASN A 364 -41.06 3.71 69.27
CA ASN A 364 -41.62 3.33 70.56
C ASN A 364 -41.18 1.93 71.03
N ILE A 365 -40.42 1.20 70.21
CA ILE A 365 -39.85 -0.12 70.51
C ILE A 365 -38.35 0.02 70.74
N TYR A 366 -37.86 -0.59 71.83
CA TYR A 366 -36.45 -0.61 72.19
C TYR A 366 -35.92 -2.04 72.20
N CYS A 367 -34.75 -2.23 71.62
CA CYS A 367 -33.98 -3.46 71.63
C CYS A 367 -32.67 -3.18 72.36
N ASN A 368 -32.41 -3.85 73.50
CA ASN A 368 -31.19 -3.66 74.30
C ASN A 368 -30.85 -2.18 74.56
N ASN A 369 -31.83 -1.39 75.04
CA ASN A 369 -31.71 0.06 75.30
C ASN A 369 -31.45 0.98 74.09
N GLU A 370 -31.41 0.46 72.86
CA GLU A 370 -31.41 1.30 71.65
C GLU A 370 -32.77 1.27 70.96
N SER A 371 -33.17 2.40 70.37
CA SER A 371 -34.43 2.46 69.63
C SER A 371 -34.32 1.61 68.36
N LEU A 372 -35.36 0.82 68.07
CA LEU A 372 -35.40 -0.03 66.88
C LEU A 372 -35.22 0.80 65.60
N HIS A 373 -35.76 2.02 65.58
CA HIS A 373 -35.56 3.00 64.50
C HIS A 373 -34.08 3.31 64.22
N SER A 374 -33.25 3.49 65.25
CA SER A 374 -31.82 3.76 65.09
C SER A 374 -31.08 2.57 64.48
N LEU A 375 -31.37 1.36 64.96
CA LEU A 375 -30.74 0.12 64.49
C LEU A 375 -31.11 -0.18 63.04
N VAL A 376 -32.38 0.02 62.68
CA VAL A 376 -32.89 -0.16 61.31
C VAL A 376 -32.20 0.80 60.34
N ASN A 377 -32.10 2.09 60.68
CA ASN A 377 -31.44 3.09 59.84
C ASN A 377 -29.94 2.81 59.66
N LEU A 378 -29.29 2.25 60.67
CA LEU A 378 -27.87 1.87 60.59
C LEU A 378 -27.65 0.75 59.56
N VAL A 379 -28.53 -0.26 59.53
CA VAL A 379 -28.48 -1.36 58.54
C VAL A 379 -28.73 -0.83 57.14
N ILE A 380 -29.72 0.04 56.95
CA ILE A 380 -30.02 0.67 55.65
C ILE A 380 -28.81 1.46 55.10
N GLN A 381 -28.14 2.23 55.96
CA GLN A 381 -26.94 2.97 55.56
C GLN A 381 -25.76 2.06 55.19
N GLN A 382 -25.62 0.90 55.84
CA GLN A 382 -24.59 -0.08 55.49
C GLN A 382 -24.88 -0.75 54.15
N GLU A 383 -26.12 -1.16 53.89
CA GLU A 383 -26.51 -1.79 52.61
C GLU A 383 -26.37 -0.83 51.42
N ASN A 384 -26.75 0.45 51.58
CA ASN A 384 -26.62 1.45 50.50
C ASN A 384 -25.16 1.76 50.15
N LYS A 385 -24.26 1.76 51.14
CA LYS A 385 -22.83 1.95 50.90
C LYS A 385 -22.19 0.75 50.18
N GLN A 386 -22.75 -0.44 50.37
CA GLN A 386 -22.27 -1.69 49.79
C GLN A 386 -22.76 -1.89 48.34
N SER A 387 -23.99 -1.46 48.03
CA SER A 387 -24.54 -1.48 46.68
C SER A 387 -23.84 -0.50 45.73
N ASP A 388 -23.48 0.70 46.21
CA ASP A 388 -22.69 1.67 45.43
C ASP A 388 -21.30 1.12 45.07
N LEU A 389 -20.65 0.41 46.00
CA LEU A 389 -19.36 -0.22 45.74
C LEU A 389 -19.49 -1.34 44.68
N LEU A 390 -20.54 -2.14 44.76
CA LEU A 390 -20.83 -3.19 43.78
C LEU A 390 -21.13 -2.60 42.39
N LEU A 391 -21.94 -1.54 42.30
CA LEU A 391 -22.25 -0.86 41.04
C LEU A 391 -21.00 -0.28 40.39
N SER A 392 -20.11 0.33 41.18
CA SER A 392 -18.84 0.87 40.68
C SER A 392 -17.91 -0.22 40.14
N LEU A 393 -17.82 -1.37 40.82
CA LEU A 393 -17.04 -2.53 40.36
C LEU A 393 -17.60 -3.14 39.07
N ILE A 394 -18.93 -3.26 38.97
CA ILE A 394 -19.61 -3.73 37.75
C ILE A 394 -19.34 -2.74 36.61
N ALA A 395 -19.50 -1.43 36.83
CA ALA A 395 -19.24 -0.41 35.81
C ALA A 395 -17.79 -0.43 35.29
N VAL A 396 -16.80 -0.58 36.17
CA VAL A 396 -15.39 -0.73 35.78
C VAL A 396 -15.19 -2.02 34.99
N SER A 397 -15.78 -3.13 35.41
CA SER A 397 -15.67 -4.41 34.69
C SER A 397 -16.30 -4.37 33.29
N VAL A 398 -17.43 -3.68 33.13
CA VAL A 398 -18.10 -3.46 31.84
C VAL A 398 -17.25 -2.55 30.94
N CYS A 399 -16.65 -1.50 31.49
CA CYS A 399 -15.74 -0.63 30.74
C CYS A 399 -14.49 -1.39 30.26
N VAL A 400 -13.88 -2.22 31.12
CA VAL A 400 -12.72 -3.04 30.75
C VAL A 400 -13.11 -4.08 29.68
N ALA A 401 -14.27 -4.72 29.80
CA ALA A 401 -14.78 -5.65 28.80
C ALA A 401 -15.08 -4.95 27.46
N ALA A 402 -15.64 -3.73 27.48
CA ALA A 402 -15.90 -2.93 26.29
C ALA A 402 -14.60 -2.52 25.58
N VAL A 403 -13.57 -2.10 26.33
CA VAL A 403 -12.24 -1.80 25.77
C VAL A 403 -11.59 -3.05 25.19
N ALA A 404 -11.67 -4.19 25.88
CA ALA A 404 -11.15 -5.45 25.36
C ALA A 404 -11.86 -5.89 24.07
N LEU A 405 -13.19 -5.79 24.01
CA LEU A 405 -13.97 -6.06 22.79
C LEU A 405 -13.65 -5.08 21.67
N ALA A 406 -13.44 -3.80 21.98
CA ALA A 406 -13.02 -2.80 20.99
C ALA A 406 -11.63 -3.14 20.43
N VAL A 407 -10.66 -3.50 21.27
CA VAL A 407 -9.32 -3.94 20.85
C VAL A 407 -9.39 -5.22 20.00
N ILE A 408 -10.15 -6.23 20.43
CA ILE A 408 -10.36 -7.48 19.67
C ILE A 408 -11.03 -7.17 18.33
N SER A 409 -12.03 -6.30 18.29
CA SER A 409 -12.69 -5.86 17.06
C SER A 409 -11.72 -5.12 16.14
N LEU A 410 -10.87 -4.23 16.68
CA LEU A 410 -9.85 -3.50 15.92
C LEU A 410 -8.78 -4.43 15.35
N LEU A 411 -8.31 -5.41 16.13
CA LEU A 411 -7.37 -6.44 15.68
C LEU A 411 -8.01 -7.37 14.65
N SER A 412 -9.27 -7.75 14.84
CA SER A 412 -10.04 -8.58 13.90
C SER A 412 -10.34 -7.84 12.62
N TYR A 413 -10.64 -6.54 12.68
CA TYR A 413 -10.83 -5.66 11.55
C TYR A 413 -9.52 -5.42 10.79
N LYS A 414 -8.40 -5.17 11.49
CA LYS A 414 -7.07 -5.12 10.88
C LYS A 414 -6.74 -6.45 10.18
N ARG A 415 -6.96 -7.58 10.85
CA ARG A 415 -6.74 -8.92 10.29
C ARG A 415 -7.65 -9.19 9.08
N TYR A 416 -8.92 -8.82 9.16
CA TYR A 416 -9.87 -8.90 8.05
C TYR A 416 -9.44 -8.04 6.87
N ARG A 417 -9.04 -6.78 7.09
CA ARG A 417 -8.52 -5.89 6.03
C ARG A 417 -7.29 -6.47 5.36
N VAL A 418 -6.36 -7.04 6.14
CA VAL A 418 -5.15 -7.68 5.62
C VAL A 418 -5.50 -8.93 4.80
N ILE A 419 -6.40 -9.80 5.29
CA ILE A 419 -6.87 -10.98 4.55
C ILE A 419 -7.62 -10.58 3.27
N LYS A 420 -8.46 -9.54 3.33
CA LYS A 420 -9.16 -8.99 2.15
C LYS A 420 -8.16 -8.44 1.13
N ALA A 421 -7.07 -7.80 1.57
CA ALA A 421 -6.01 -7.32 0.69
C ALA A 421 -5.20 -8.46 0.05
N TYR A 422 -4.94 -9.57 0.77
CA TYR A 422 -4.31 -10.75 0.19
C TYR A 422 -5.20 -11.43 -0.86
N ARG A 423 -6.52 -11.46 -0.64
CA ARG A 423 -7.49 -12.04 -1.57
C ARG A 423 -7.85 -11.13 -2.76
N SER A 424 -7.62 -9.82 -2.66
CA SER A 424 -7.80 -8.93 -3.81
C SER A 424 -6.73 -9.26 -4.84
N LYS A 425 -7.11 -9.97 -5.92
CA LYS A 425 -6.27 -10.33 -7.07
C LYS A 425 -5.86 -9.10 -7.91
N ASN A 426 -5.75 -7.92 -7.31
CA ASN A 426 -5.40 -6.65 -7.98
C ASN A 426 -3.95 -6.62 -8.52
N TRP A 427 -3.13 -7.59 -8.10
CA TRP A 427 -1.79 -7.82 -8.59
C TRP A 427 -1.74 -8.70 -9.86
N ILE A 428 -2.87 -9.29 -10.26
CA ILE A 428 -3.02 -9.87 -11.59
C ILE A 428 -3.38 -8.73 -12.53
N LEU A 429 -2.47 -8.43 -13.44
CA LEU A 429 -2.64 -7.41 -14.45
C LEU A 429 -3.40 -8.00 -15.64
N SER A 430 -4.24 -7.18 -16.29
CA SER A 430 -4.88 -7.59 -17.53
C SER A 430 -3.84 -7.64 -18.64
N GLU A 431 -3.89 -8.67 -19.49
CA GLU A 431 -3.06 -8.74 -20.69
C GLU A 431 -3.23 -7.49 -21.57
N TYR A 432 -4.45 -6.96 -21.66
CA TYR A 432 -4.78 -5.78 -22.45
C TYR A 432 -4.17 -4.48 -21.92
N ASP A 433 -3.72 -4.45 -20.66
CA ASP A 433 -3.11 -3.26 -20.06
C ASP A 433 -1.63 -3.12 -20.45
N ILE A 434 -1.01 -4.15 -21.04
CA ILE A 434 0.38 -4.15 -21.46
C ILE A 434 0.45 -4.04 -22.98
N LYS A 435 1.11 -2.97 -23.45
CA LYS A 435 1.44 -2.81 -24.87
C LYS A 435 2.85 -3.31 -25.11
N PHE A 436 2.97 -4.37 -25.91
CA PHE A 436 4.26 -4.90 -26.32
C PHE A 436 4.86 -4.03 -27.42
N TRP A 437 6.19 -4.00 -27.49
CA TRP A 437 6.88 -3.49 -28.65
C TRP A 437 6.88 -4.61 -29.70
N ASP A 438 6.37 -4.36 -30.91
CA ASP A 438 6.32 -5.33 -32.03
C ASP A 438 7.71 -5.77 -32.55
N TYR A 439 8.78 -5.35 -31.89
CA TYR A 439 10.15 -5.74 -32.16
C TYR A 439 10.75 -6.32 -30.88
N MET A 440 10.85 -7.65 -30.82
CA MET A 440 11.83 -8.28 -29.94
C MET A 440 13.21 -7.83 -30.42
N VAL A 441 14.04 -7.40 -29.47
CA VAL A 441 15.43 -7.04 -29.71
C VAL A 441 16.16 -8.32 -30.09
N GLU A 442 16.20 -8.63 -31.38
CA GLU A 442 17.27 -9.43 -31.96
C GLU A 442 18.59 -8.71 -31.64
N GLY A 443 19.59 -9.49 -31.22
CA GLY A 443 20.95 -9.00 -31.06
C GLY A 443 21.37 -8.22 -32.31
N ASN A 444 22.00 -7.07 -32.10
CA ASN A 444 22.35 -6.04 -33.08
C ASN A 444 21.24 -5.05 -33.44
N LYS A 445 21.02 -4.05 -32.56
CA LYS A 445 21.15 -2.61 -32.86
C LYS A 445 20.51 -1.77 -31.76
N TYR A 446 21.30 -1.46 -30.73
CA TYR A 446 21.20 -0.18 -30.02
C TYR A 446 22.44 0.64 -30.35
N SER A 447 22.54 1.01 -31.63
CA SER A 447 23.29 2.17 -32.06
C SER A 447 22.40 2.97 -33.00
N SER A 448 22.44 4.28 -32.83
CA SER A 448 21.71 5.32 -33.56
C SER A 448 20.24 5.57 -33.16
N MET A 449 20.08 6.47 -32.20
CA MET A 449 18.99 7.44 -32.27
C MET A 449 19.42 8.52 -33.27
N SER A 450 19.16 8.31 -34.55
CA SER A 450 18.91 9.37 -35.54
C SER A 450 18.42 8.79 -36.87
N SER A 451 17.44 9.50 -37.45
CA SER A 451 16.96 9.45 -38.83
C SER A 451 15.79 8.50 -39.21
N SER A 452 14.64 9.15 -39.43
CA SER A 452 13.74 9.06 -40.59
C SER A 452 13.14 7.72 -41.05
N SER A 453 11.81 7.72 -41.07
CA SER A 453 10.89 7.15 -42.07
C SER A 453 11.53 6.42 -43.25
N ALA A 454 11.39 5.09 -43.29
CA ALA A 454 11.37 4.33 -44.52
C ALA A 454 10.57 3.03 -44.34
N SER A 455 9.41 3.00 -44.98
CA SER A 455 8.62 1.80 -45.24
C SER A 455 9.42 0.78 -46.06
N ARG A 456 9.58 -0.45 -45.55
CA ARG A 456 9.77 -1.64 -46.37
C ARG A 456 8.96 -2.79 -45.78
N GLN A 457 7.84 -3.08 -46.44
CA GLN A 457 7.17 -4.37 -46.38
C GLN A 457 8.14 -5.44 -46.89
N SER A 458 8.46 -6.43 -46.06
CA SER A 458 8.82 -7.77 -46.51
C SER A 458 7.81 -8.74 -45.92
N LYS A 459 7.10 -9.43 -46.84
CA LYS A 459 6.45 -10.73 -46.63
C LYS A 459 7.45 -11.64 -45.88
N GLY A 460 7.12 -12.42 -44.87
CA GLY A 460 5.85 -13.05 -44.55
C GLY A 460 6.22 -14.45 -44.10
N ASP A 461 6.78 -14.55 -42.89
CA ASP A 461 6.76 -15.76 -42.08
C ASP A 461 5.99 -15.36 -40.82
N GLU A 462 4.88 -16.04 -40.56
CA GLU A 462 4.08 -15.85 -39.35
C GLU A 462 4.95 -16.15 -38.12
N PHE A 463 5.31 -15.09 -37.40
CA PHE A 463 6.00 -15.14 -36.12
C PHE A 463 5.15 -15.93 -35.12
N ASN A 464 5.62 -17.12 -34.71
CA ASN A 464 4.98 -17.93 -33.68
C ASN A 464 5.55 -17.54 -32.30
N PRO A 465 4.82 -16.79 -31.47
CA PRO A 465 5.31 -16.33 -30.18
C PRO A 465 5.66 -17.52 -29.27
N ASP A 466 4.94 -18.64 -29.39
CA ASP A 466 5.03 -19.80 -28.50
C ASP A 466 6.37 -20.58 -28.56
N GLU A 467 7.22 -20.35 -29.56
CA GLU A 467 8.55 -20.98 -29.63
C GLU A 467 9.63 -20.21 -28.85
N TYR A 468 9.55 -18.89 -28.79
CA TYR A 468 10.59 -18.05 -28.16
C TYR A 468 10.39 -17.86 -26.65
N TRP A 469 9.15 -17.96 -26.13
CA TRP A 469 8.87 -17.84 -24.69
C TRP A 469 9.42 -19.00 -23.85
N LYS A 470 9.81 -20.10 -24.50
CA LYS A 470 10.19 -21.37 -23.86
C LYS A 470 11.47 -21.30 -23.03
N PHE A 471 12.30 -20.26 -23.19
CA PHE A 471 13.57 -20.16 -22.48
C PHE A 471 13.95 -18.72 -22.09
N TYR A 472 13.60 -18.34 -20.86
CA TYR A 472 14.32 -17.36 -20.02
C TYR A 472 14.66 -15.96 -20.59
N LEU A 473 14.01 -15.48 -21.65
CA LEU A 473 14.25 -14.15 -22.22
C LEU A 473 13.21 -13.14 -21.73
N ALA A 474 13.70 -11.96 -21.32
CA ALA A 474 12.86 -10.86 -20.88
C ALA A 474 12.23 -10.17 -22.10
N ALA A 475 10.91 -10.15 -22.20
CA ALA A 475 10.22 -9.29 -23.16
C ALA A 475 10.05 -7.88 -22.58
N SER A 476 10.21 -6.85 -23.41
CA SER A 476 9.99 -5.47 -23.02
C SER A 476 8.61 -4.97 -23.47
N GLY A 477 7.98 -4.13 -22.67
CA GLY A 477 6.68 -3.55 -22.99
C GLY A 477 6.40 -2.26 -22.23
N ARG A 478 5.18 -1.74 -22.35
CA ARG A 478 4.69 -0.58 -21.60
C ARG A 478 3.42 -0.91 -20.81
N PHE A 479 3.42 -0.57 -19.53
CA PHE A 479 2.26 -0.64 -18.65
C PHE A 479 2.04 0.74 -18.00
N ARG A 480 0.84 1.33 -18.17
CA ARG A 480 0.48 2.66 -17.63
C ARG A 480 1.55 3.73 -17.85
N TYR A 481 2.08 3.82 -19.08
CA TYR A 481 3.14 4.75 -19.52
C TYR A 481 4.56 4.46 -19.02
N ASN A 482 4.77 3.48 -18.14
CA ASN A 482 6.09 3.04 -17.70
C ASN A 482 6.57 1.83 -18.50
N GLU A 483 7.88 1.74 -18.72
CA GLU A 483 8.50 0.57 -19.34
C GLU A 483 8.59 -0.59 -18.35
N VAL A 484 8.24 -1.79 -18.81
CA VAL A 484 8.19 -3.01 -18.00
C VAL A 484 8.93 -4.16 -18.68
N LEU A 485 9.44 -5.07 -17.85
CA LEU A 485 10.06 -6.33 -18.26
C LEU A 485 9.15 -7.49 -17.88
N MET A 486 8.99 -8.47 -18.77
CA MET A 486 8.17 -9.64 -18.55
C MET A 486 8.98 -10.92 -18.69
N PHE A 487 8.84 -11.81 -17.70
CA PHE A 487 9.49 -13.12 -17.69
C PHE A 487 8.44 -14.22 -17.59
N GLY A 488 8.43 -15.16 -18.53
CA GLY A 488 7.50 -16.29 -18.54
C GLY A 488 7.89 -17.40 -17.58
N SER A 489 6.89 -18.05 -16.99
CA SER A 489 6.98 -19.25 -16.15
C SER A 489 6.01 -20.32 -16.65
N GLU A 490 6.54 -21.49 -16.97
CA GLU A 490 5.77 -22.66 -17.42
C GLU A 490 5.40 -23.62 -16.25
N CYS A 491 5.83 -23.31 -15.02
CA CYS A 491 5.81 -24.25 -13.90
C CYS A 491 4.51 -24.25 -13.07
N LEU A 492 3.37 -23.88 -13.66
CA LEU A 492 2.09 -23.77 -12.95
C LEU A 492 0.99 -24.51 -13.71
N ASN A 493 0.61 -25.71 -13.26
CA ASN A 493 -0.47 -26.51 -13.89
C ASN A 493 -1.86 -25.85 -13.79
N ASN A 494 -2.07 -24.95 -12.82
CA ASN A 494 -3.34 -24.21 -12.68
C ASN A 494 -3.13 -22.73 -12.29
N PRO A 495 -2.74 -21.87 -13.25
CA PRO A 495 -2.39 -20.47 -12.98
C PRO A 495 -3.59 -19.60 -12.54
N LEU A 496 -4.82 -20.09 -12.70
CA LEU A 496 -6.04 -19.36 -12.38
C LEU A 496 -6.41 -19.41 -10.88
N ASN A 497 -5.82 -20.35 -10.12
CA ASN A 497 -6.26 -20.65 -8.75
C ASN A 497 -5.11 -20.84 -7.75
N PHE A 498 -4.32 -19.78 -7.55
CA PHE A 498 -3.27 -19.73 -6.53
C PHE A 498 -3.78 -20.02 -5.11
N GLN A 499 -3.00 -20.81 -4.34
CA GLN A 499 -3.31 -21.07 -2.94
C GLN A 499 -3.20 -19.80 -2.08
N PHE A 500 -3.85 -19.79 -0.90
CA PHE A 500 -3.83 -18.64 0.01
C PHE A 500 -2.41 -18.29 0.49
N ASP A 501 -1.55 -19.29 0.75
CA ASP A 501 -0.16 -19.06 1.15
C ASP A 501 0.64 -18.39 0.03
N THR A 502 0.41 -18.80 -1.22
CA THR A 502 1.01 -18.20 -2.43
C THR A 502 0.56 -16.75 -2.60
N CYS A 503 -0.73 -16.46 -2.46
CA CYS A 503 -1.26 -15.08 -2.52
C CYS A 503 -0.65 -14.18 -1.43
N LYS A 504 -0.49 -14.70 -0.21
CA LYS A 504 0.13 -13.98 0.92
C LYS A 504 1.61 -13.70 0.66
N ARG A 505 2.36 -14.68 0.16
CA ARG A 505 3.77 -14.53 -0.22
C ARG A 505 3.93 -13.51 -1.35
N LEU A 506 3.10 -13.61 -2.39
CA LEU A 506 3.10 -12.69 -3.53
C LEU A 506 2.86 -11.23 -3.08
N PHE A 507 1.85 -11.02 -2.24
CA PHE A 507 1.55 -9.71 -1.69
C PHE A 507 2.70 -9.13 -0.84
N THR A 508 3.47 -10.00 -0.18
CA THR A 508 4.66 -9.61 0.58
C THR A 508 5.79 -9.19 -0.36
N VAL A 509 6.07 -9.98 -1.40
CA VAL A 509 7.18 -9.70 -2.34
C VAL A 509 6.91 -8.54 -3.28
N LEU A 510 5.65 -8.26 -3.65
CA LEU A 510 5.27 -7.06 -4.42
C LEU A 510 5.55 -5.74 -3.69
N ARG A 511 5.83 -5.79 -2.39
CA ARG A 511 6.16 -4.63 -1.56
C ARG A 511 7.64 -4.57 -1.20
N LEU A 512 8.42 -5.58 -1.60
CA LEU A 512 9.86 -5.53 -1.45
C LEU A 512 10.42 -4.57 -2.50
N ASN A 513 11.16 -3.58 -2.01
CA ASN A 513 11.85 -2.63 -2.85
C ASN A 513 13.25 -2.44 -2.29
N SER A 514 14.25 -2.58 -3.14
CA SER A 514 15.64 -2.29 -2.81
C SER A 514 16.27 -1.53 -3.98
N CYS A 515 17.35 -0.81 -3.70
CA CYS A 515 18.12 -0.13 -4.74
C CYS A 515 18.71 -1.10 -5.78
N ASN A 516 18.93 -2.37 -5.41
CA ASN A 516 19.63 -3.37 -6.23
C ASN A 516 18.74 -4.54 -6.68
N THR A 517 17.41 -4.43 -6.53
CA THR A 517 16.45 -5.39 -7.08
C THR A 517 15.39 -4.66 -7.88
N ALA A 518 15.02 -5.20 -9.04
CA ALA A 518 13.91 -4.67 -9.83
C ALA A 518 12.60 -4.97 -9.08
N PRO A 519 11.74 -3.96 -8.86
CA PRO A 519 10.48 -4.16 -8.17
C PRO A 519 9.50 -4.95 -9.04
N LEU A 520 8.89 -5.96 -8.43
CA LEU A 520 7.83 -6.75 -9.07
C LEU A 520 6.53 -5.94 -9.02
N ILE A 521 5.93 -5.70 -10.18
CA ILE A 521 4.67 -4.93 -10.32
C ILE A 521 3.46 -5.86 -10.16
N GLY A 522 3.52 -7.05 -10.74
CA GLY A 522 2.39 -7.97 -10.79
C GLY A 522 2.65 -9.20 -11.66
N LEU A 523 1.59 -9.97 -11.86
CA LEU A 523 1.59 -11.14 -12.74
C LEU A 523 0.58 -10.96 -13.87
N VAL A 524 0.88 -11.51 -15.05
CA VAL A 524 -0.05 -11.63 -16.18
C VAL A 524 -0.22 -13.09 -16.50
N ILE A 525 -1.44 -13.54 -16.78
CA ILE A 525 -1.72 -14.93 -17.16
C ILE A 525 -2.20 -14.91 -18.60
N LYS A 526 -1.49 -15.59 -19.49
CA LYS A 526 -1.83 -15.72 -20.91
C LYS A 526 -1.54 -17.15 -21.36
N ASN A 527 -2.49 -17.78 -22.06
CA ASN A 527 -2.36 -19.15 -22.58
C ASN A 527 -1.90 -20.19 -21.54
N LEU A 528 -2.35 -20.07 -20.28
CA LEU A 528 -1.93 -20.89 -19.14
C LEU A 528 -0.46 -20.71 -18.70
N THR A 529 0.28 -19.77 -19.29
CA THR A 529 1.60 -19.34 -18.84
C THR A 529 1.48 -18.14 -17.91
N VAL A 530 2.28 -18.11 -16.84
CA VAL A 530 2.34 -16.97 -15.91
C VAL A 530 3.55 -16.12 -16.22
N TYR A 531 3.32 -14.83 -16.43
CA TYR A 531 4.37 -13.86 -16.69
C TYR A 531 4.56 -12.94 -15.49
N HIS A 532 5.79 -12.83 -15.02
CA HIS A 532 6.19 -11.93 -13.95
C HIS A 532 6.56 -10.57 -14.53
N VAL A 533 5.86 -9.51 -14.10
CA VAL A 533 6.03 -8.16 -14.64
C VAL A 533 6.85 -7.32 -13.66
N TYR A 534 8.00 -6.82 -14.13
CA TYR A 534 8.92 -5.97 -13.39
C TYR A 534 8.98 -4.57 -13.97
N GLU A 535 9.34 -3.58 -13.16
CA GLU A 535 9.71 -2.25 -13.65
C GLU A 535 11.04 -2.34 -14.43
N SER A 536 11.09 -1.73 -15.62
CA SER A 536 12.30 -1.72 -16.45
C SER A 536 13.31 -0.66 -15.96
N PRO A 537 14.57 -1.04 -15.64
CA PRO A 537 15.59 -0.07 -15.24
C PRO A 537 16.06 0.86 -16.37
N GLY A 538 15.90 0.45 -17.63
CA GLY A 538 16.00 1.33 -18.81
C GLY A 538 17.32 1.34 -19.59
N ARG A 539 18.46 0.80 -19.09
CA ARG A 539 19.73 0.73 -19.87
C ARG A 539 20.04 -0.65 -20.50
N GLY A 540 19.17 -1.64 -20.32
CA GLY A 540 19.41 -3.01 -20.78
C GLY A 540 20.09 -3.89 -19.73
N SER A 541 20.45 -5.11 -20.12
CA SER A 541 21.07 -6.07 -19.21
C SER A 541 22.57 -5.79 -19.00
N LEU A 542 23.11 -6.26 -17.88
CA LEU A 542 24.53 -6.18 -17.59
C LEU A 542 25.34 -6.94 -18.65
N HIS A 543 24.86 -8.09 -19.10
CA HIS A 543 25.49 -8.84 -20.19
C HIS A 543 25.68 -7.99 -21.46
N GLN A 544 24.63 -7.32 -21.93
CA GLN A 544 24.71 -6.44 -23.10
C GLN A 544 25.71 -5.31 -22.89
N THR A 545 25.81 -4.78 -21.66
CA THR A 545 26.76 -3.72 -21.33
C THR A 545 28.20 -4.24 -21.38
N LEU A 546 28.47 -5.44 -20.88
CA LEU A 546 29.80 -6.04 -20.93
C LEU A 546 30.25 -6.36 -22.37
N GLU A 547 29.32 -6.83 -23.20
CA GLU A 547 29.55 -7.15 -24.62
C GLU A 547 29.71 -5.90 -25.50
N SER A 548 28.84 -4.90 -25.33
CA SER A 548 28.77 -3.72 -26.22
C SER A 548 29.61 -2.53 -25.76
N ALA A 549 30.13 -2.50 -24.54
CA ALA A 549 30.80 -1.31 -24.01
C ALA A 549 32.01 -0.90 -24.87
N PRO A 550 31.95 0.27 -25.54
CA PRO A 550 33.07 0.81 -26.31
C PRO A 550 34.17 1.39 -25.42
N TYR A 551 33.94 1.44 -24.10
CA TYR A 551 34.86 1.96 -23.09
C TYR A 551 35.44 0.81 -22.27
N GLU A 552 36.73 0.87 -21.95
CA GLU A 552 37.34 -0.03 -20.97
C GLU A 552 36.72 0.26 -19.59
N LEU A 553 35.98 -0.72 -19.05
CA LEU A 553 35.51 -0.68 -17.67
C LEU A 553 36.73 -0.72 -16.76
N ASN A 554 37.02 0.38 -16.08
CA ASN A 554 38.09 0.41 -15.08
C ASN A 554 37.73 -0.47 -13.87
N ASP A 555 38.74 -0.86 -13.10
CA ASP A 555 38.52 -1.76 -11.97
C ASP A 555 37.58 -1.18 -10.91
N GLU A 556 37.57 0.15 -10.72
CA GLU A 556 36.64 0.81 -9.81
C GLU A 556 35.17 0.56 -10.18
N ILE A 557 34.82 0.72 -11.47
CA ILE A 557 33.47 0.46 -11.96
C ILE A 557 33.11 -1.03 -11.79
N LYS A 558 34.05 -1.94 -12.07
CA LYS A 558 33.85 -3.38 -11.87
C LYS A 558 33.53 -3.71 -10.41
N TYR A 559 34.23 -3.10 -9.46
CA TYR A 559 33.94 -3.25 -8.03
C TYR A 559 32.55 -2.70 -7.66
N ILE A 560 32.15 -1.53 -8.18
CA ILE A 560 30.83 -0.94 -7.90
C ILE A 560 29.71 -1.84 -8.42
N LEU A 561 29.80 -2.32 -9.67
CA LEU A 561 28.82 -3.23 -10.25
C LEU A 561 28.74 -4.55 -9.46
N SER A 562 29.89 -5.09 -9.06
CA SER A 562 29.96 -6.30 -8.23
C SER A 562 29.30 -6.09 -6.86
N MET A 563 29.52 -4.92 -6.25
CA MET A 563 28.95 -4.53 -4.97
C MET A 563 27.43 -4.38 -5.05
N ASP A 564 26.91 -3.75 -6.10
CA ASP A 564 25.48 -3.62 -6.35
C ASP A 564 24.79 -4.99 -6.46
N VAL A 565 25.39 -5.92 -7.23
CA VAL A 565 24.86 -7.28 -7.34
C VAL A 565 24.93 -8.02 -6.01
N ALA A 566 26.03 -7.91 -5.26
CA ALA A 566 26.16 -8.53 -3.94
C ALA A 566 25.11 -8.01 -2.94
N ASN A 567 24.86 -6.70 -2.92
CA ASN A 567 23.81 -6.07 -2.11
C ASN A 567 22.41 -6.59 -2.48
N GLY A 568 22.14 -6.76 -3.78
CA GLY A 568 20.89 -7.33 -4.27
C GLY A 568 20.69 -8.78 -3.79
N ILE A 569 21.73 -9.62 -3.88
CA ILE A 569 21.68 -11.01 -3.39
C ILE A 569 21.47 -11.04 -1.87
N GLN A 570 22.24 -10.25 -1.12
CA GLN A 570 22.10 -10.14 0.33
C GLN A 570 20.68 -9.72 0.73
N PHE A 571 20.10 -8.75 0.01
CA PHE A 571 18.73 -8.30 0.24
C PHE A 571 17.72 -9.44 0.04
N LEU A 572 17.84 -10.22 -1.05
CA LEU A 572 16.96 -11.36 -1.32
C LEU A 572 17.11 -12.45 -0.24
N HIS A 573 18.35 -12.83 0.10
CA HIS A 573 18.65 -13.86 1.10
C HIS A 573 18.12 -13.48 2.48
N LYS A 574 18.25 -12.20 2.88
CA LYS A 574 17.69 -11.68 4.15
C LYS A 574 16.17 -11.83 4.23
N HIS A 575 15.48 -11.81 3.10
CA HIS A 575 14.02 -12.02 3.01
C HIS A 575 13.63 -13.48 2.74
N GLY A 576 14.59 -14.42 2.76
CA GLY A 576 14.35 -15.84 2.52
C GLY A 576 14.00 -16.16 1.06
N ILE A 577 14.50 -15.36 0.12
CA ILE A 577 14.28 -15.54 -1.32
C ILE A 577 15.58 -16.02 -1.95
N VAL A 578 15.53 -17.15 -2.64
CA VAL A 578 16.61 -17.66 -3.49
C VAL A 578 16.26 -17.33 -4.93
N HIS A 579 17.19 -16.74 -5.67
CA HIS A 579 16.94 -16.40 -7.07
C HIS A 579 17.01 -17.65 -7.96
N GLY A 580 18.02 -18.52 -7.77
CA GLY A 580 18.28 -19.80 -8.43
C GLY A 580 18.50 -19.81 -9.95
N LEU A 581 18.20 -18.69 -10.62
CA LEU A 581 18.44 -18.44 -12.05
C LEU A 581 19.33 -17.22 -12.28
N LEU A 582 20.12 -16.83 -11.29
CA LEU A 582 20.91 -15.60 -11.36
C LEU A 582 21.97 -15.69 -12.46
N ASP A 583 22.00 -14.71 -13.37
CA ASP A 583 22.99 -14.58 -14.44
C ASP A 583 23.07 -13.10 -14.85
N THR A 584 24.03 -12.72 -15.69
CA THR A 584 24.21 -11.33 -16.16
C THR A 584 23.09 -10.84 -17.08
N TRP A 585 22.26 -11.73 -17.63
CA TRP A 585 21.07 -11.37 -18.39
C TRP A 585 19.89 -10.96 -17.50
N ASN A 586 19.80 -11.55 -16.30
CA ASN A 586 18.78 -11.20 -15.31
C ASN A 586 19.16 -9.98 -14.46
N ILE A 587 20.32 -9.37 -14.67
CA ILE A 587 20.75 -8.13 -14.01
C ILE A 587 20.63 -6.99 -15.01
N PHE A 588 19.95 -5.92 -14.63
CA PHE A 588 19.72 -4.75 -15.48
C PHE A 588 20.34 -3.50 -14.86
N LEU A 589 20.82 -2.60 -15.71
CA LEU A 589 21.35 -1.31 -15.28
C LEU A 589 20.26 -0.25 -15.35
N ASP A 590 20.15 0.55 -14.29
CA ASP A 590 19.27 1.71 -14.31
C ASP A 590 19.94 2.94 -14.95
N LYS A 591 19.20 4.05 -15.02
CA LYS A 591 19.69 5.32 -15.60
C LYS A 591 20.97 5.83 -14.92
N ASN A 592 21.17 5.50 -13.64
CA ASN A 592 22.30 5.89 -12.81
C ASN A 592 23.42 4.85 -12.79
N TRP A 593 23.36 3.82 -13.66
CA TRP A 593 24.30 2.69 -13.71
C TRP A 593 24.30 1.80 -12.46
N THR A 594 23.23 1.83 -11.68
CA THR A 594 23.07 0.90 -10.56
C THR A 594 22.60 -0.45 -11.07
N ALA A 595 23.27 -1.54 -10.66
CA ALA A 595 22.88 -2.89 -11.04
C ALA A 595 21.68 -3.37 -10.22
N LYS A 596 20.62 -3.82 -10.91
CA LYS A 596 19.37 -4.30 -10.33
C LYS A 596 19.07 -5.73 -10.78
N ILE A 597 18.94 -6.61 -9.81
CA ILE A 597 18.58 -8.01 -10.03
C ILE A 597 17.07 -8.11 -10.35
N SER A 598 16.73 -8.71 -11.49
CA SER A 598 15.35 -8.94 -11.94
C SER A 598 15.01 -10.44 -11.92
N ASN A 599 13.81 -10.84 -12.31
CA ASN A 599 13.38 -12.25 -12.43
C ASN A 599 13.59 -13.14 -11.19
N TRP A 600 13.72 -12.55 -10.01
CA TRP A 600 13.96 -13.28 -8.75
C TRP A 600 12.69 -13.95 -8.19
N SER A 601 11.50 -13.57 -8.65
CA SER A 601 10.22 -14.09 -8.16
C SER A 601 9.86 -15.48 -8.68
N HIS A 602 10.48 -15.93 -9.77
CA HIS A 602 10.09 -17.14 -10.50
C HIS A 602 10.10 -18.38 -9.58
N ILE A 603 11.28 -18.75 -9.08
CA ILE A 603 11.47 -19.94 -8.24
C ILE A 603 10.71 -19.84 -6.92
N PHE A 604 10.68 -18.66 -6.32
CA PHE A 604 9.98 -18.41 -5.07
C PHE A 604 8.48 -18.77 -5.15
N ILE A 605 7.85 -18.56 -6.31
CA ILE A 605 6.43 -18.89 -6.55
C ILE A 605 6.26 -20.37 -6.88
N CYS A 606 7.14 -20.95 -7.69
CA CYS A 606 7.05 -22.34 -8.15
C CYS A 606 7.26 -23.37 -7.02
N GLU A 607 8.17 -23.10 -6.07
CA GLU A 607 8.55 -24.03 -4.99
C GLU A 607 7.36 -24.50 -4.12
N LYS A 608 6.38 -23.62 -3.90
CA LYS A 608 5.29 -23.88 -2.95
C LYS A 608 3.98 -24.36 -3.55
N GLU A 609 3.83 -24.30 -4.87
CA GLU A 609 2.74 -25.00 -5.55
C GLU A 609 3.03 -26.51 -5.67
N GLY A 610 4.18 -26.98 -5.16
CA GLY A 610 4.54 -28.41 -5.14
C GLY A 610 5.01 -28.95 -6.49
N GLU A 611 5.20 -28.07 -7.47
CA GLU A 611 5.52 -28.41 -8.87
C GLU A 611 7.02 -28.35 -9.17
N PHE A 612 7.85 -28.42 -8.13
CA PHE A 612 9.31 -28.48 -8.25
C PHE A 612 9.80 -29.73 -9.03
N HIS A 613 8.93 -30.72 -9.20
CA HIS A 613 9.17 -31.95 -9.96
C HIS A 613 9.22 -31.77 -11.49
N HIS A 614 8.97 -30.56 -12.02
CA HIS A 614 8.93 -30.31 -13.48
C HIS A 614 10.06 -29.44 -14.04
N LEU A 615 11.05 -29.02 -13.25
CA LEU A 615 12.35 -28.71 -13.85
C LEU A 615 12.90 -30.03 -14.37
N LYS A 616 12.67 -30.29 -15.66
CA LYS A 616 13.28 -31.41 -16.39
C LYS A 616 14.73 -31.49 -15.99
N ASP A 617 15.16 -32.70 -15.66
CA ASP A 617 16.52 -33.01 -15.31
C ASP A 617 17.45 -32.22 -16.24
N CYS A 618 18.35 -31.39 -15.72
CA CYS A 618 19.14 -30.49 -16.57
C CYS A 618 20.00 -31.29 -17.57
N SER A 619 20.25 -32.56 -17.28
CA SER A 619 20.74 -33.59 -18.22
C SER A 619 19.88 -33.72 -19.50
N GLU A 620 18.56 -33.74 -19.38
CA GLU A 620 17.61 -33.79 -20.50
C GLU A 620 17.57 -32.46 -21.29
N LEU A 621 17.82 -31.33 -20.61
CA LEU A 621 17.99 -30.01 -21.24
C LEU A 621 19.32 -29.92 -21.99
N ILE A 622 20.42 -30.42 -21.42
CA ILE A 622 21.74 -30.47 -22.07
C ILE A 622 21.70 -31.32 -23.36
N GLU A 623 20.86 -32.37 -23.41
CA GLU A 623 20.66 -33.17 -24.62
C GLU A 623 19.76 -32.49 -25.68
N LYS A 624 18.79 -31.69 -25.27
CA LYS A 624 17.82 -31.02 -26.17
C LYS A 624 18.29 -29.66 -26.68
N VAL A 625 19.20 -29.01 -25.98
CA VAL A 625 19.70 -27.66 -26.30
C VAL A 625 20.96 -27.77 -27.16
N ASN A 626 20.82 -27.44 -28.45
CA ASN A 626 21.95 -27.32 -29.39
C ASN A 626 22.42 -25.87 -29.61
N ASP A 627 21.77 -24.89 -28.97
CA ASP A 627 22.09 -23.48 -29.14
C ASP A 627 23.16 -23.02 -28.14
N GLU A 628 24.22 -22.41 -28.67
CA GLU A 628 25.38 -21.92 -27.92
C GLU A 628 24.98 -20.90 -26.84
N TYR A 629 24.00 -20.05 -27.14
CA TYR A 629 23.52 -19.02 -26.22
C TYR A 629 22.95 -19.61 -24.92
N HIS A 630 22.19 -20.69 -25.04
CA HIS A 630 21.57 -21.37 -23.89
C HIS A 630 22.61 -22.16 -23.07
N LEU A 631 23.57 -22.80 -23.74
CA LEU A 631 24.65 -23.52 -23.07
C LEU A 631 25.49 -22.57 -22.20
N LYS A 632 25.79 -21.36 -22.70
CA LYS A 632 26.49 -20.31 -21.93
C LYS A 632 25.74 -19.91 -20.65
N ARG A 633 24.40 -19.79 -20.70
CA ARG A 633 23.60 -19.45 -19.50
C ARG A 633 23.56 -20.57 -18.45
N LEU A 634 23.68 -21.83 -18.86
CA LEU A 634 23.70 -22.97 -17.93
C LEU A 634 24.96 -23.02 -17.07
N ILE A 635 26.07 -22.42 -17.51
CA ILE A 635 27.34 -22.37 -16.76
C ILE A 635 27.22 -21.56 -15.47
N PHE A 636 26.28 -20.62 -15.42
CA PHE A 636 25.96 -19.87 -14.22
C PHE A 636 25.27 -20.72 -13.16
N ARG A 637 24.82 -21.93 -13.49
CA ARG A 637 24.09 -22.80 -12.56
C ARG A 637 25.04 -23.73 -11.82
N HIS A 638 24.82 -23.84 -10.52
CA HIS A 638 25.56 -24.76 -9.67
C HIS A 638 25.34 -26.22 -10.10
N ARG A 639 26.40 -27.03 -10.05
CA ARG A 639 26.38 -28.44 -10.49
C ARG A 639 25.25 -29.28 -9.88
N ALA A 640 24.87 -29.03 -8.63
CA ALA A 640 23.84 -29.83 -7.97
C ALA A 640 22.46 -29.66 -8.65
N LEU A 641 22.19 -28.46 -9.17
CA LEU A 641 21.00 -28.16 -9.97
C LEU A 641 21.08 -28.82 -11.35
N LEU A 642 22.28 -28.80 -11.96
CA LEU A 642 22.54 -29.44 -13.25
C LEU A 642 22.41 -30.98 -13.19
N LEU A 643 22.65 -31.57 -12.02
CA LEU A 643 22.55 -33.02 -11.77
C LEU A 643 21.14 -33.46 -11.32
N GLY A 644 20.19 -32.55 -11.16
CA GLY A 644 18.85 -32.87 -10.64
C GLY A 644 18.84 -33.42 -9.20
N GLN A 645 19.94 -33.24 -8.45
CA GLN A 645 20.13 -33.84 -7.12
C GLN A 645 19.44 -33.07 -5.99
N VAL A 646 18.82 -31.94 -6.30
CA VAL A 646 18.33 -30.99 -5.30
C VAL A 646 16.81 -30.90 -5.36
N THR A 647 16.17 -31.01 -4.20
CA THR A 647 14.71 -30.90 -4.05
C THR A 647 14.21 -29.48 -3.75
N ALA A 648 15.12 -28.55 -3.40
CA ALA A 648 14.84 -27.13 -3.16
C ALA A 648 16.08 -26.24 -3.41
N PHE A 649 15.92 -25.05 -3.99
CA PHE A 649 17.05 -24.12 -4.18
C PHE A 649 17.52 -23.56 -2.83
N GLY A 650 18.77 -23.80 -2.44
CA GLY A 650 19.47 -23.13 -1.34
C GLY A 650 20.26 -21.87 -1.76
N PHE A 651 20.69 -21.08 -0.78
CA PHE A 651 21.42 -19.81 -0.97
C PHE A 651 22.78 -19.99 -1.65
N GLU A 652 23.42 -21.15 -1.48
CA GLU A 652 24.68 -21.54 -2.09
C GLU A 652 24.63 -21.52 -3.63
N HIS A 653 23.47 -21.75 -4.23
CA HIS A 653 23.30 -21.72 -5.67
C HIS A 653 23.43 -20.30 -6.25
N ASP A 654 22.91 -19.29 -5.54
CA ASP A 654 23.05 -17.89 -5.92
C ASP A 654 24.50 -17.42 -5.73
N LEU A 655 25.18 -17.91 -4.70
CA LEU A 655 26.58 -17.61 -4.44
C LEU A 655 27.51 -18.18 -5.53
N TYR A 656 27.25 -19.40 -6.00
CA TYR A 656 27.95 -19.96 -7.17
C TYR A 656 27.70 -19.11 -8.42
N SER A 657 26.43 -18.76 -8.68
CA SER A 657 26.05 -17.92 -9.82
C SER A 657 26.75 -16.56 -9.76
N PHE A 658 26.90 -16.00 -8.56
CA PHE A 658 27.62 -14.75 -8.35
C PHE A 658 29.12 -14.87 -8.63
N ALA A 659 29.75 -16.02 -8.35
CA ALA A 659 31.13 -16.26 -8.73
C ALA A 659 31.33 -16.18 -10.26
N MET A 660 30.40 -16.76 -11.02
CA MET A 660 30.40 -16.69 -12.48
C MET A 660 30.21 -15.25 -12.98
N ILE A 661 29.31 -14.49 -12.35
CA ILE A 661 29.08 -13.07 -12.66
C ILE A 661 30.33 -12.23 -12.37
N LEU A 662 31.01 -12.48 -11.24
CA LEU A 662 32.27 -11.79 -10.91
C LEU A 662 33.33 -12.05 -11.97
N THR A 663 33.50 -13.30 -12.41
CA THR A 663 34.42 -13.60 -13.51
C THR A 663 34.05 -12.80 -14.75
N GLU A 664 32.78 -12.83 -15.18
CA GLU A 664 32.33 -12.12 -16.39
C GLU A 664 32.52 -10.60 -16.29
N ILE A 665 32.26 -9.98 -15.14
CA ILE A 665 32.47 -8.54 -14.93
C ILE A 665 33.96 -8.18 -15.08
N PHE A 666 34.86 -8.98 -14.49
CA PHE A 666 36.28 -8.65 -14.44
C PHE A 666 37.04 -8.99 -15.73
N THR A 667 36.68 -10.08 -16.40
CA THR A 667 37.32 -10.51 -17.66
C THR A 667 36.60 -9.97 -18.90
N ARG A 668 35.32 -9.57 -18.77
CA ARG A 668 34.42 -9.26 -19.89
C ARG A 668 34.19 -10.44 -20.85
N GLU A 669 34.51 -11.64 -20.40
CA GLU A 669 34.30 -12.88 -21.14
C GLU A 669 33.41 -13.82 -20.35
N VAL A 670 32.63 -14.62 -21.07
CA VAL A 670 31.80 -15.65 -20.44
C VAL A 670 32.71 -16.60 -19.64
N PRO A 671 32.33 -17.00 -18.40
CA PRO A 671 33.16 -17.86 -17.58
C PRO A 671 33.56 -19.15 -18.32
N PHE A 672 34.84 -19.51 -18.20
CA PHE A 672 35.47 -20.63 -18.90
C PHE A 672 35.62 -20.48 -20.44
N ALA A 673 35.53 -19.26 -21.00
CA ALA A 673 35.72 -19.00 -22.43
C ALA A 673 36.96 -19.70 -23.02
N ASP A 674 38.14 -19.52 -22.41
CA ASP A 674 39.40 -20.14 -22.86
C ASP A 674 39.32 -21.67 -23.02
N ARG A 675 38.70 -22.35 -22.04
CA ARG A 675 38.57 -23.81 -22.06
C ARG A 675 37.51 -24.24 -23.05
N SER A 676 36.38 -23.54 -23.09
CA SER A 676 35.28 -23.80 -24.01
C SER A 676 35.69 -23.65 -25.48
N ALA A 677 36.68 -22.80 -25.80
CA ALA A 677 37.23 -22.67 -27.14
C ALA A 677 37.92 -23.96 -27.63
N VAL A 678 38.40 -24.80 -26.70
CA VAL A 678 39.08 -26.07 -27.02
C VAL A 678 38.10 -27.25 -27.06
N ILE A 679 37.21 -27.36 -26.07
CA ILE A 679 36.33 -28.54 -25.88
C ILE A 679 34.86 -28.30 -26.27
N GLY A 680 34.52 -27.07 -26.68
CA GLY A 680 33.15 -26.63 -26.93
C GLY A 680 32.33 -26.39 -25.64
N TRP A 681 31.25 -25.62 -25.74
CA TRP A 681 30.41 -25.30 -24.58
C TRP A 681 29.69 -26.51 -23.98
N LYS A 682 29.34 -27.51 -24.79
CA LYS A 682 28.77 -28.78 -24.30
C LYS A 682 29.79 -29.56 -23.47
N GLY A 683 31.03 -29.68 -23.96
CA GLY A 683 32.12 -30.33 -23.22
C GLY A 683 32.44 -29.60 -21.92
N MET A 684 32.38 -28.26 -21.94
CA MET A 684 32.58 -27.44 -20.74
C MET A 684 31.52 -27.71 -19.67
N LEU A 685 30.24 -27.82 -20.03
CA LEU A 685 29.19 -28.18 -19.07
C LEU A 685 29.41 -29.56 -18.46
N GLU A 686 29.87 -30.54 -19.23
CA GLU A 686 30.22 -31.85 -18.70
C GLU A 686 31.36 -31.79 -17.68
N GLU A 687 32.36 -30.93 -17.89
CA GLU A 687 33.43 -30.71 -16.90
C GLU A 687 32.93 -30.05 -15.62
N VAL A 688 32.08 -29.03 -15.72
CA VAL A 688 31.44 -28.37 -14.55
C VAL A 688 30.63 -29.36 -13.72
N VAL A 689 29.96 -30.30 -14.38
CA VAL A 689 29.20 -31.36 -13.71
C VAL A 689 30.11 -32.39 -13.04
N LYS A 690 31.23 -32.74 -13.69
CA LYS A 690 32.19 -33.77 -13.22
C LYS A 690 33.05 -33.29 -12.05
N ASP A 691 33.64 -32.10 -12.14
CA ASP A 691 34.56 -31.57 -11.13
C ASP A 691 33.86 -30.60 -10.17
N PRO A 692 33.68 -30.97 -8.89
CA PRO A 692 33.00 -30.15 -7.91
C PRO A 692 33.80 -28.92 -7.45
N ASN A 693 35.10 -28.84 -7.76
CA ASN A 693 35.96 -27.73 -7.36
C ASN A 693 36.42 -26.89 -8.55
N LEU A 694 35.78 -27.07 -9.71
CA LEU A 694 36.10 -26.34 -10.92
C LEU A 694 35.79 -24.85 -10.74
N SER A 695 36.81 -24.02 -10.92
CA SER A 695 36.71 -22.57 -10.75
C SER A 695 37.25 -21.85 -11.99
N PRO A 696 36.57 -20.80 -12.48
CA PRO A 696 37.01 -20.03 -13.64
C PRO A 696 38.13 -19.08 -13.21
N ILE A 697 39.36 -19.58 -13.21
CA ILE A 697 40.53 -18.81 -12.80
C ILE A 697 41.16 -18.14 -14.03
N CYS A 698 41.06 -16.81 -14.10
CA CYS A 698 41.79 -15.99 -15.08
C CYS A 698 42.93 -15.19 -14.40
N PRO A 699 44.04 -14.89 -15.11
CA PRO A 699 45.17 -14.13 -14.56
C PRO A 699 44.81 -12.67 -14.24
N ASP A 700 43.88 -12.09 -14.99
CA ASP A 700 43.60 -10.65 -15.00
C ASP A 700 42.66 -10.18 -13.88
N ILE A 701 42.22 -11.09 -13.00
CA ILE A 701 41.31 -10.78 -11.89
C ILE A 701 42.14 -10.39 -10.64
N PRO A 702 41.79 -9.30 -9.93
CA PRO A 702 42.46 -8.91 -8.69
C PRO A 702 42.48 -10.03 -7.63
N GLY A 703 43.60 -10.20 -6.94
CA GLY A 703 43.81 -11.26 -5.94
C GLY A 703 42.66 -11.46 -4.93
N PRO A 704 42.16 -10.39 -4.28
CA PRO A 704 41.05 -10.51 -3.33
C PRO A 704 39.74 -11.04 -3.96
N VAL A 705 39.46 -10.65 -5.20
CA VAL A 705 38.27 -11.09 -5.95
C VAL A 705 38.46 -12.53 -6.42
N LYS A 706 39.66 -12.90 -6.83
CA LYS A 706 40.02 -14.28 -7.19
C LYS A 706 39.84 -15.23 -6.01
N ASP A 707 40.30 -14.86 -4.82
CA ASP A 707 40.09 -15.64 -3.60
C ASP A 707 38.61 -15.78 -3.23
N LEU A 708 37.82 -14.72 -3.48
CA LEU A 708 36.38 -14.73 -3.28
C LEU A 708 35.68 -15.68 -4.26
N ILE A 709 36.02 -15.63 -5.55
CA ILE A 709 35.49 -16.55 -6.58
C ILE A 709 35.75 -18.00 -6.17
N VAL A 710 36.99 -18.34 -5.76
CA VAL A 710 37.34 -19.70 -5.32
C VAL A 710 36.51 -20.15 -4.11
N LYS A 711 36.26 -19.26 -3.14
CA LYS A 711 35.41 -19.57 -1.98
C LYS A 711 33.95 -19.81 -2.38
N LEU A 712 33.44 -19.03 -3.32
CA LEU A 712 32.05 -19.10 -3.79
C LEU A 712 31.78 -20.30 -4.71
N THR A 713 32.78 -20.78 -5.45
CA THR A 713 32.64 -21.96 -6.32
C THR A 713 32.65 -23.30 -5.58
N LYS A 714 32.96 -23.31 -4.28
CA LYS A 714 32.92 -24.55 -3.48
C LYS A 714 31.47 -25.05 -3.35
N PRO A 715 31.24 -26.38 -3.28
CA PRO A 715 29.89 -26.94 -3.17
C PRO A 715 29.10 -26.42 -1.96
N ASN A 716 29.79 -26.16 -0.84
CA ASN A 716 29.25 -25.54 0.36
C ASN A 716 30.13 -24.33 0.72
N PRO A 717 29.81 -23.13 0.22
CA PRO A 717 30.60 -21.94 0.52
C PRO A 717 30.46 -21.60 2.01
N GLU A 718 31.59 -21.41 2.71
CA GLU A 718 31.62 -21.00 4.12
C GLU A 718 31.25 -19.51 4.33
N ILE A 719 31.11 -18.77 3.22
CA ILE A 719 30.83 -17.33 3.22
C ILE A 719 29.36 -17.08 2.87
N THR A 720 28.72 -16.18 3.60
CA THR A 720 27.34 -15.73 3.34
C THR A 720 27.33 -14.52 2.38
N ALA A 721 26.17 -14.18 1.81
CA ALA A 721 26.03 -12.97 0.97
C ALA A 721 26.43 -11.67 1.70
N GLU A 722 26.25 -11.61 3.02
CA GLU A 722 26.75 -10.50 3.85
C GLU A 722 28.28 -10.48 3.90
N GLY A 723 28.92 -11.63 4.10
CA GLY A 723 30.39 -11.75 4.07
C GLY A 723 30.99 -11.38 2.71
N VAL A 724 30.30 -11.71 1.62
CA VAL A 724 30.67 -11.31 0.24
C VAL A 724 30.68 -9.78 0.12
N THR A 725 29.60 -9.14 0.55
CA THR A 725 29.44 -7.67 0.51
C THR A 725 30.54 -6.98 1.31
N ILE A 726 30.84 -7.45 2.52
CA ILE A 726 31.93 -6.94 3.36
C ILE A 726 33.29 -7.11 2.66
N THR A 727 33.53 -8.27 2.05
CA THR A 727 34.80 -8.54 1.35
C THR A 727 35.01 -7.59 0.18
N LEU A 728 33.98 -7.35 -0.63
CA LEU A 728 34.05 -6.39 -1.74
C LEU A 728 34.23 -4.96 -1.24
N GLN A 729 33.53 -4.57 -0.17
CA GLN A 729 33.64 -3.24 0.42
C GLN A 729 35.04 -2.93 0.96
N LEU A 730 35.67 -3.89 1.63
CA LEU A 730 37.03 -3.73 2.18
C LEU A 730 38.11 -3.60 1.10
N ASN A 731 37.84 -4.11 -0.11
CA ASN A 731 38.78 -4.10 -1.23
C ASN A 731 38.41 -3.06 -2.30
N GLN A 732 37.39 -2.25 -2.07
CA GLN A 732 36.97 -1.21 -3.01
C GLN A 732 38.00 -0.06 -3.02
N PRO A 733 38.52 0.37 -4.20
CA PRO A 733 39.58 1.38 -4.27
C PRO A 733 39.15 2.78 -3.81
N THR A 734 37.88 3.15 -4.04
CA THR A 734 37.34 4.50 -3.76
C THR A 734 35.87 4.44 -3.35
N SER A 735 35.43 5.44 -2.58
CA SER A 735 34.04 5.57 -2.10
C SER A 735 33.12 6.37 -3.03
N LYS A 736 33.60 6.74 -4.23
CA LYS A 736 32.86 7.61 -5.16
C LYS A 736 31.89 6.80 -6.03
N GLY A 737 30.82 7.45 -6.48
CA GLY A 737 29.82 6.84 -7.35
C GLY A 737 30.32 6.65 -8.79
N ILE A 738 29.74 5.70 -9.50
CA ILE A 738 30.08 5.35 -10.90
C ILE A 738 29.96 6.55 -11.86
N VAL A 739 29.00 7.44 -11.65
CA VAL A 739 28.77 8.63 -12.48
C VAL A 739 29.94 9.60 -12.37
N ASP A 740 30.48 9.83 -11.16
CA ASP A 740 31.61 10.74 -10.95
C ASP A 740 32.88 10.21 -11.63
N ILE A 741 33.09 8.90 -11.60
CA ILE A 741 34.21 8.22 -12.23
C ILE A 741 34.11 8.33 -13.76
N LEU A 742 32.92 8.08 -14.32
CA LEU A 742 32.69 8.23 -15.77
C LEU A 742 32.87 9.68 -16.21
N LEU A 743 32.33 10.66 -15.47
CA LEU A 743 32.49 12.08 -15.79
C LEU A 743 33.97 12.48 -15.81
N LYS A 744 34.73 12.12 -14.78
CA LYS A 744 36.17 12.40 -14.71
C LYS A 744 36.95 11.73 -15.84
N THR A 745 36.54 10.52 -16.23
CA THR A 745 37.17 9.80 -17.35
C THR A 745 36.89 10.52 -18.67
N MET A 746 35.65 10.96 -18.90
CA MET A 746 35.28 11.75 -20.08
C MET A 746 36.01 13.09 -20.11
N GLU A 747 36.17 13.79 -18.98
CA GLU A 747 36.97 15.01 -18.87
C GLU A 747 38.42 14.76 -19.29
N ASN A 748 39.05 13.69 -18.79
CA ASN A 748 40.42 13.31 -19.17
C ASN A 748 40.54 12.96 -20.66
N TYR A 749 39.54 12.30 -21.23
CA TYR A 749 39.51 12.01 -22.67
C TYR A 749 39.36 13.29 -23.50
N MET A 750 38.51 14.23 -23.05
CA MET A 750 38.32 15.51 -23.72
C MET A 750 39.61 16.34 -23.70
N THR A 751 40.28 16.45 -22.55
CA THR A 751 41.54 17.20 -22.46
C THR A 751 42.64 16.59 -23.32
N HIS A 752 42.76 15.25 -23.35
CA HIS A 752 43.73 14.59 -24.22
C HIS A 752 43.42 14.79 -25.72
N LEU A 753 42.13 14.79 -26.10
CA LEU A 753 41.72 15.08 -27.47
C LEU A 753 42.01 16.54 -27.85
N GLU A 754 41.77 17.49 -26.95
CA GLU A 754 42.11 18.90 -27.15
C GLU A 754 43.62 19.09 -27.39
N GLU A 755 44.46 18.46 -26.56
CA GLU A 755 45.92 18.46 -26.72
C GLU A 755 46.32 17.91 -28.09
N LYS A 756 45.71 16.80 -28.52
CA LYS A 756 45.99 16.18 -29.82
C LYS A 756 45.51 17.01 -31.01
N VAL A 757 44.36 17.69 -30.88
CA VAL A 757 43.86 18.63 -31.90
C VAL A 757 44.78 19.84 -31.99
N GLU A 758 45.27 20.35 -30.86
CA GLU A 758 46.24 21.44 -30.83
C GLU A 758 47.55 21.03 -31.51
N GLU A 759 48.10 19.85 -31.17
CA GLU A 759 49.29 19.31 -31.83
C GLU A 759 49.09 19.23 -33.35
N ARG A 760 48.01 18.59 -33.82
CA ARG A 760 47.73 18.45 -35.26
C ARG A 760 47.50 19.78 -35.96
N THR A 761 46.88 20.75 -35.30
CA THR A 761 46.68 22.09 -35.89
C THR A 761 48.00 22.85 -35.99
N THR A 762 48.94 22.68 -35.06
CA THR A 762 50.29 23.25 -35.19
C THR A 762 51.08 22.64 -36.35
N GLU A 763 51.02 21.31 -36.51
CA GLU A 763 51.63 20.61 -37.66
C GLU A 763 51.04 21.08 -38.98
N LEU A 764 49.71 21.16 -39.06
CA LEU A 764 48.99 21.59 -40.26
C LEU A 764 49.37 23.03 -40.65
N LYS A 765 49.48 23.94 -39.67
CA LYS A 765 49.94 25.31 -39.91
C LYS A 765 51.36 25.34 -40.48
N ALA A 766 52.29 24.55 -39.93
CA ALA A 766 53.66 24.48 -40.42
C ALA A 766 53.76 23.92 -41.85
N VAL A 767 52.97 22.88 -42.16
CA VAL A 767 52.91 22.30 -43.52
C VAL A 767 52.28 23.29 -44.51
N THR A 768 51.20 23.97 -44.11
CA THR A 768 50.52 24.97 -44.96
C THR A 768 51.47 26.12 -45.29
N ALA A 769 52.22 26.64 -44.32
CA ALA A 769 53.20 27.70 -44.56
C ALA A 769 54.31 27.26 -45.55
N ARG A 770 54.82 26.03 -45.42
CA ARG A 770 55.80 25.48 -46.38
C ARG A 770 55.20 25.33 -47.79
N MET A 771 53.94 24.88 -47.88
CA MET A 771 53.22 24.76 -49.15
C MET A 771 53.05 26.11 -49.84
N GLU A 772 52.66 27.15 -49.08
CA GLU A 772 52.53 28.52 -49.60
C GLU A 772 53.86 29.09 -50.10
N MET A 773 54.96 28.84 -49.38
CA MET A 773 56.29 29.27 -49.81
C MET A 773 56.70 28.61 -51.14
N LEU A 774 56.50 27.30 -51.27
CA LEU A 774 56.81 26.55 -52.49
C LEU A 774 55.93 26.96 -53.68
N LEU A 775 54.64 27.23 -53.44
CA LEU A 775 53.75 27.67 -54.51
C LEU A 775 54.15 29.06 -55.04
N ASN A 776 54.51 29.98 -54.13
CA ASN A 776 54.97 31.33 -54.49
C ASN A 776 56.35 31.36 -55.16
N SER A 777 57.16 30.29 -55.05
CA SER A 777 58.43 30.19 -55.77
C SER A 777 58.28 29.63 -57.19
N MET A 778 57.20 28.90 -57.48
CA MET A 778 56.95 28.30 -58.80
C MET A 778 56.05 29.17 -59.70
N LEU A 779 55.20 30.01 -59.12
CA LEU A 779 54.24 30.84 -59.84
C LEU A 779 54.30 32.30 -59.37
N PRO A 780 53.94 33.28 -60.22
CA PRO A 780 53.80 34.65 -59.74
C PRO A 780 52.77 34.73 -58.62
N ARG A 781 53.05 35.50 -57.57
CA ARG A 781 52.21 35.59 -56.35
C ARG A 781 50.72 35.85 -56.64
N ASP A 782 50.41 36.75 -57.57
CA ASP A 782 49.03 37.08 -57.94
C ASP A 782 48.29 35.90 -58.59
N VAL A 783 49.02 35.04 -59.32
CA VAL A 783 48.51 33.82 -59.95
C VAL A 783 48.36 32.70 -58.91
N ALA A 784 49.34 32.54 -58.01
CA ALA A 784 49.33 31.57 -56.92
C ALA A 784 48.12 31.76 -55.99
N ILE A 785 47.83 33.01 -55.59
CA ILE A 785 46.67 33.34 -54.74
C ILE A 785 45.34 33.00 -55.43
N ARG A 786 45.22 33.31 -56.73
CA ARG A 786 44.00 32.97 -57.49
C ARG A 786 43.79 31.45 -57.54
N LEU A 787 44.84 30.67 -57.76
CA LEU A 787 44.76 29.20 -57.75
C LEU A 787 44.45 28.62 -56.36
N GLN A 788 45.04 29.18 -55.29
CA GLN A 788 44.72 28.78 -53.90
C GLN A 788 43.24 29.01 -53.56
N ASN A 789 42.66 30.10 -54.06
CA ASN A 789 41.24 30.40 -53.91
C ASN A 789 40.33 29.59 -54.84
N GLY A 790 40.87 28.61 -55.57
CA GLY A 790 40.12 27.79 -56.54
C GLY A 790 39.65 28.58 -57.76
N GLN A 791 40.18 29.77 -58.00
CA GLN A 791 39.79 30.62 -59.13
C GLN A 791 40.53 30.21 -60.40
N LYS A 792 39.82 30.22 -61.53
CA LYS A 792 40.41 29.99 -62.84
C LYS A 792 41.25 31.21 -63.24
N VAL A 793 42.49 30.97 -63.67
CA VAL A 793 43.38 32.02 -64.20
C VAL A 793 43.16 32.10 -65.71
N GLU A 794 42.39 33.08 -66.15
CA GLU A 794 42.15 33.30 -67.57
C GLU A 794 43.40 33.86 -68.28
N PRO A 795 43.61 33.55 -69.58
CA PRO A 795 44.70 34.13 -70.34
C PRO A 795 44.59 35.66 -70.41
N GLU A 796 45.72 36.35 -70.25
CA GLU A 796 45.79 37.81 -70.28
C GLU A 796 46.70 38.28 -71.43
N TYR A 797 46.26 39.31 -72.15
CA TYR A 797 47.03 39.93 -73.23
C TYR A 797 47.84 41.11 -72.70
N TYR A 798 49.14 41.15 -73.00
CA TYR A 798 50.03 42.25 -72.66
C TYR A 798 50.49 42.95 -73.94
N GLN A 799 50.22 44.27 -74.03
CA GLN A 799 50.51 45.06 -75.22
C GLN A 799 52.00 45.21 -75.52
N SER A 800 52.84 45.28 -74.48
CA SER A 800 54.29 45.40 -74.60
C SER A 800 54.96 44.81 -73.39
N VAL A 801 55.89 43.88 -73.61
CA VAL A 801 56.79 43.30 -72.63
C VAL A 801 58.18 43.20 -73.26
N THR A 802 59.24 43.17 -72.46
CA THR A 802 60.59 42.87 -72.98
C THR A 802 61.02 41.48 -72.51
N ILE A 803 61.45 40.65 -73.45
CA ILE A 803 61.91 39.28 -73.20
C ILE A 803 63.42 39.23 -73.37
N TYR A 804 64.08 38.62 -72.41
CA TYR A 804 65.48 38.21 -72.43
C TYR A 804 65.57 36.72 -72.76
N PHE A 805 66.46 36.38 -73.69
CA PHE A 805 66.90 35.02 -73.96
C PHE A 805 68.42 34.96 -73.90
N SER A 806 68.96 33.94 -73.26
CA SER A 806 70.37 33.62 -73.38
C SER A 806 70.61 32.14 -73.57
N ASP A 807 71.69 31.80 -74.29
CA ASP A 807 72.14 30.43 -74.53
C ASP A 807 73.64 30.31 -74.28
N ILE A 808 74.10 29.12 -73.87
CA ILE A 808 75.53 28.88 -73.60
C ILE A 808 76.25 28.53 -74.91
N VAL A 809 77.32 29.26 -75.22
CA VAL A 809 78.10 29.01 -76.43
C VAL A 809 78.80 27.64 -76.33
N SER A 810 78.59 26.81 -77.34
CA SER A 810 79.17 25.46 -77.45
C SER A 810 78.82 24.52 -76.29
N PHE A 811 77.62 24.68 -75.70
CA PHE A 811 77.13 23.85 -74.60
C PHE A 811 77.11 22.36 -74.94
N THR A 812 76.69 21.98 -76.15
CA THR A 812 76.67 20.58 -76.59
C THR A 812 78.07 19.95 -76.54
N THR A 813 79.10 20.69 -76.96
CA THR A 813 80.50 20.24 -76.88
C THR A 813 80.93 20.12 -75.42
N LEU A 814 80.63 21.11 -74.60
CA LEU A 814 80.92 21.08 -73.16
C LEU A 814 80.27 19.86 -72.47
N CYS A 815 79.03 19.53 -72.82
CA CYS A 815 78.33 18.37 -72.30
C CYS A 815 78.92 17.04 -72.78
N SER A 816 79.37 16.97 -74.04
CA SER A 816 80.02 15.76 -74.56
C SER A 816 81.36 15.46 -73.89
N GLU A 817 82.00 16.49 -73.34
CA GLU A 817 83.31 16.41 -72.67
C GLU A 817 83.20 16.27 -71.14
N SER A 818 82.00 16.39 -70.55
CA SER A 818 81.80 16.38 -69.09
C SER A 818 80.89 15.23 -68.66
N THR A 819 81.02 14.77 -67.42
CA THR A 819 80.07 13.81 -66.85
C THR A 819 78.71 14.47 -66.59
N ALA A 820 77.64 13.68 -66.58
CA ALA A 820 76.30 14.20 -66.32
C ALA A 820 76.19 14.97 -64.99
N LEU A 821 76.89 14.50 -63.93
CA LEU A 821 76.91 15.17 -62.62
C LEU A 821 77.64 16.53 -62.68
N GLU A 822 78.75 16.61 -63.42
CA GLU A 822 79.49 17.87 -63.60
C GLU A 822 78.71 18.90 -64.41
N VAL A 823 77.94 18.46 -65.43
CA VAL A 823 77.04 19.32 -66.20
C VAL A 823 75.92 19.86 -65.30
N VAL A 824 75.31 19.02 -64.46
CA VAL A 824 74.28 19.46 -63.50
C VAL A 824 74.85 20.48 -62.51
N ASN A 825 76.04 20.24 -61.95
CA ASN A 825 76.66 21.18 -61.01
C ASN A 825 77.01 22.53 -61.67
N LEU A 826 77.48 22.51 -62.92
CA LEU A 826 77.71 23.73 -63.69
C LEU A 826 76.42 24.52 -63.91
N LEU A 827 75.38 23.87 -64.43
CA LEU A 827 74.10 24.52 -64.68
C LEU A 827 73.50 25.08 -63.39
N ASN A 828 73.55 24.31 -62.29
CA ASN A 828 73.05 24.77 -61.00
C ASN A 828 73.82 25.99 -60.48
N ALA A 829 75.16 26.01 -60.60
CA ALA A 829 75.99 27.15 -60.19
C ALA A 829 75.72 28.38 -61.06
N LEU A 830 75.59 28.21 -62.38
CA LEU A 830 75.28 29.29 -63.31
C LEU A 830 73.88 29.87 -63.06
N TYR A 831 72.87 29.02 -62.93
CA TYR A 831 71.50 29.44 -62.66
C TYR A 831 71.35 30.04 -61.27
N THR A 832 72.09 29.59 -60.26
CA THR A 832 72.14 30.25 -58.95
C THR A 832 72.68 31.68 -59.08
N MET A 833 73.73 31.89 -59.89
CA MET A 833 74.27 33.23 -60.14
C MET A 833 73.26 34.11 -60.89
N PHE A 834 72.54 33.55 -61.87
CA PHE A 834 71.50 34.28 -62.59
C PHE A 834 70.31 34.63 -61.70
N ASP A 835 69.81 33.65 -60.92
CA ASP A 835 68.67 33.82 -60.01
C ASP A 835 68.97 34.89 -58.94
N ASN A 836 70.19 34.91 -58.38
CA ASN A 836 70.64 35.96 -57.43
C ASN A 836 70.66 37.37 -58.04
N ASN A 837 70.87 37.51 -59.35
CA ASN A 837 70.84 38.80 -60.03
C ASN A 837 69.40 39.22 -60.39
N ILE A 838 68.52 38.28 -60.71
CA ILE A 838 67.10 38.57 -60.99
C ILE A 838 66.42 39.23 -59.79
N GLU A 839 66.69 38.79 -58.56
CA GLU A 839 66.06 39.34 -57.34
C GLU A 839 66.25 40.86 -57.18
N ARG A 840 67.22 41.46 -57.87
CA ARG A 840 67.53 42.90 -57.83
C ARG A 840 66.69 43.74 -58.80
N PHE A 841 65.99 43.12 -59.74
CA PHE A 841 65.27 43.78 -60.83
C PHE A 841 63.81 43.32 -60.91
N ASP A 842 62.94 44.14 -61.50
CA ASP A 842 61.53 43.78 -61.74
C ASP A 842 61.42 42.85 -62.96
N VAL A 843 61.84 41.59 -62.76
CA VAL A 843 61.93 40.56 -63.81
C VAL A 843 61.35 39.25 -63.31
N TYR A 844 60.50 38.62 -64.13
CA TYR A 844 59.97 37.29 -63.89
C TYR A 844 60.75 36.25 -64.72
N LYS A 845 61.20 35.18 -64.05
CA LYS A 845 61.84 34.03 -64.68
C LYS A 845 60.78 33.16 -65.34
N VAL A 846 60.92 32.92 -66.64
CA VAL A 846 60.08 32.00 -67.40
C VAL A 846 60.77 30.64 -67.43
N GLU A 847 60.01 29.56 -67.57
CA GLU A 847 60.60 28.22 -67.68
C GLU A 847 61.65 28.13 -68.80
N THR A 848 62.78 27.52 -68.46
CA THR A 848 63.93 27.35 -69.35
C THR A 848 63.85 26.00 -70.08
N ILE A 849 64.26 25.97 -71.35
CA ILE A 849 64.33 24.75 -72.15
C ILE A 849 65.81 24.49 -72.47
N GLY A 850 66.38 23.43 -71.88
CA GLY A 850 67.80 23.10 -72.05
C GLY A 850 68.73 24.08 -71.32
N ASP A 851 69.70 24.61 -72.05
CA ASP A 851 70.67 25.63 -71.63
C ASP A 851 70.19 27.07 -71.86
N ALA A 852 69.00 27.25 -72.45
CA ALA A 852 68.44 28.56 -72.70
C ALA A 852 67.78 29.14 -71.44
N TYR A 853 68.25 30.31 -70.99
CA TYR A 853 67.69 31.04 -69.85
C TYR A 853 66.76 32.17 -70.33
N MET A 854 65.51 32.15 -69.88
CA MET A 854 64.46 33.05 -70.35
C MET A 854 63.88 33.88 -69.21
N CYS A 855 63.82 35.20 -69.41
CA CYS A 855 63.25 36.13 -68.45
C CYS A 855 62.39 37.18 -69.15
N VAL A 856 61.44 37.77 -68.43
CA VAL A 856 60.55 38.79 -68.97
C VAL A 856 60.26 39.88 -67.93
N SER A 857 60.12 41.12 -68.38
CA SER A 857 59.60 42.22 -67.56
C SER A 857 58.37 42.85 -68.21
N GLY A 858 57.54 43.52 -67.41
CA GLY A 858 56.25 44.08 -67.82
C GLY A 858 55.06 43.14 -67.59
N LEU A 859 55.31 41.98 -66.96
CA LEU A 859 54.30 41.01 -66.54
C LEU A 859 54.75 40.28 -65.25
N PRO A 860 53.82 39.71 -64.46
CA PRO A 860 52.36 39.88 -64.57
C PRO A 860 51.91 41.30 -64.20
N LYS A 861 52.77 42.10 -63.55
CA LYS A 861 52.51 43.51 -63.27
C LYS A 861 53.04 44.37 -64.41
N ARG A 862 52.15 45.21 -64.98
CA ARG A 862 52.52 46.17 -66.02
C ARG A 862 53.35 47.29 -65.39
N ASN A 863 54.53 47.55 -65.95
CA ASN A 863 55.45 48.59 -65.46
C ASN A 863 55.70 49.71 -66.49
N GLY A 864 54.78 49.89 -67.45
CA GLY A 864 54.91 50.89 -68.52
C GLY A 864 56.08 50.56 -69.44
N ILE A 865 56.90 51.55 -69.83
CA ILE A 865 58.09 51.32 -70.66
C ILE A 865 59.29 50.77 -69.86
N LYS A 866 59.21 50.71 -68.52
CA LYS A 866 60.33 50.28 -67.67
C LYS A 866 60.75 48.83 -67.90
N HIS A 867 59.88 48.00 -68.48
CA HIS A 867 60.24 46.61 -68.81
C HIS A 867 61.52 46.51 -69.65
N VAL A 868 61.75 47.47 -70.56
CA VAL A 868 62.95 47.47 -71.41
C VAL A 868 64.20 47.83 -70.62
N GLU A 869 64.07 48.77 -69.68
CA GLU A 869 65.13 49.19 -68.77
C GLU A 869 65.57 48.04 -67.87
N GLN A 870 64.60 47.40 -67.20
CA GLN A 870 64.84 46.32 -66.24
C GLN A 870 65.54 45.11 -66.89
N ILE A 871 65.08 44.70 -68.08
CA ILE A 871 65.73 43.62 -68.82
C ILE A 871 67.10 44.02 -69.33
N SER A 872 67.29 45.26 -69.79
CA SER A 872 68.60 45.70 -70.28
C SER A 872 69.63 45.77 -69.15
N ARG A 873 69.25 46.23 -67.95
CA ARG A 873 70.12 46.19 -66.75
C ARG A 873 70.46 44.76 -66.35
N LEU A 874 69.46 43.88 -66.31
CA LEU A 874 69.69 42.47 -66.04
C LEU A 874 70.64 41.86 -67.07
N ALA A 875 70.42 42.09 -68.36
CA ALA A 875 71.25 41.54 -69.43
C ALA A 875 72.72 41.95 -69.31
N ILE A 876 72.98 43.23 -68.99
CA ILE A 876 74.33 43.74 -68.74
C ILE A 876 74.95 43.04 -67.53
N ALA A 877 74.24 43.02 -66.39
CA ALA A 877 74.72 42.38 -65.16
C ALA A 877 75.00 40.88 -65.32
N LEU A 878 74.17 40.16 -66.09
CA LEU A 878 74.37 38.74 -66.37
C LEU A 878 75.59 38.50 -67.25
N VAL A 879 75.81 39.30 -68.31
CA VAL A 879 77.00 39.15 -69.18
C VAL A 879 78.28 39.48 -68.40
N GLU A 880 78.28 40.53 -67.57
CA GLU A 880 79.40 40.85 -66.67
C GLU A 880 79.65 39.73 -65.65
N GLY A 881 78.60 39.19 -65.06
CA GLY A 881 78.67 38.07 -64.13
C GLY A 881 79.28 36.82 -64.78
N VAL A 882 78.88 36.49 -66.02
CA VAL A 882 79.43 35.36 -66.77
C VAL A 882 80.92 35.50 -67.06
N ASP A 883 81.44 36.70 -67.32
CA ASP A 883 82.88 36.89 -67.56
C ASP A 883 83.73 36.57 -66.32
N THR A 884 83.17 36.74 -65.13
CA THR A 884 83.82 36.38 -63.84
C THR A 884 83.50 34.97 -63.36
N PHE A 885 82.60 34.25 -64.03
CA PHE A 885 82.15 32.92 -63.62
C PHE A 885 83.17 31.83 -63.94
N ILE A 886 83.55 31.03 -62.94
CA ILE A 886 84.49 29.92 -63.08
C ILE A 886 83.71 28.60 -63.17
N ILE A 887 83.97 27.81 -64.21
CA ILE A 887 83.34 26.49 -64.37
C ILE A 887 83.90 25.53 -63.29
N PRO A 888 83.07 24.97 -62.39
CA PRO A 888 83.55 24.23 -61.22
C PRO A 888 84.50 23.06 -61.52
N HIS A 889 84.27 22.36 -62.63
CA HIS A 889 85.06 21.19 -63.06
C HIS A 889 86.12 21.52 -64.13
N ARG A 890 86.17 22.76 -64.63
CA ARG A 890 87.11 23.23 -65.67
C ARG A 890 87.46 24.72 -65.49
N PRO A 891 88.23 25.07 -64.45
CA PRO A 891 88.51 26.46 -64.12
C PRO A 891 89.24 27.25 -65.23
N ASP A 892 89.97 26.56 -66.11
CA ASP A 892 90.74 27.18 -67.20
C ASP A 892 89.89 27.58 -68.42
N ARG A 893 88.61 27.16 -68.47
CA ARG A 893 87.69 27.46 -69.58
C ARG A 893 86.70 28.53 -69.14
N LYS A 894 86.70 29.68 -69.83
CA LYS A 894 85.69 30.72 -69.64
C LYS A 894 84.36 30.32 -70.26
N LEU A 895 83.28 30.56 -69.54
CA LEU A 895 81.93 30.43 -70.07
C LEU A 895 81.60 31.67 -70.91
N GLN A 896 80.87 31.47 -72.01
CA GLN A 896 80.35 32.56 -72.82
C GLN A 896 78.87 32.34 -73.08
N VAL A 897 78.11 33.42 -73.10
CA VAL A 897 76.67 33.38 -73.38
C VAL A 897 76.35 34.25 -74.58
N ARG A 898 75.40 33.81 -75.40
CA ARG A 898 74.72 34.69 -76.36
C ARG A 898 73.50 35.27 -75.68
N VAL A 899 73.21 36.54 -75.95
CA VAL A 899 72.05 37.22 -75.38
C VAL A 899 71.23 37.89 -76.48
N GLY A 900 69.92 37.69 -76.44
CA GLY A 900 68.92 38.30 -77.30
C GLY A 900 67.81 38.98 -76.51
N VAL A 901 67.42 40.18 -76.93
CA VAL A 901 66.38 40.99 -76.28
C VAL A 901 65.39 41.50 -77.32
N HIS A 902 64.10 41.23 -77.13
CA HIS A 902 63.04 41.74 -78.00
C HIS A 902 61.85 42.23 -77.17
N SER A 903 61.22 43.31 -77.65
CA SER A 903 60.08 43.94 -77.00
C SER A 903 58.87 43.88 -77.94
N GLY A 904 57.74 43.41 -77.43
CA GLY A 904 56.54 43.23 -78.23
C GLY A 904 55.36 42.67 -77.42
N PRO A 905 54.18 42.50 -78.04
CA PRO A 905 52.99 41.99 -77.37
C PRO A 905 53.07 40.49 -77.10
N VAL A 906 52.48 40.02 -75.99
CA VAL A 906 52.37 38.59 -75.64
C VAL A 906 51.01 38.27 -75.03
N MET A 907 50.56 37.04 -75.17
CA MET A 907 49.48 36.47 -74.36
C MET A 907 50.11 35.57 -73.28
N THR A 908 49.67 35.69 -72.03
CA THR A 908 50.11 34.81 -70.94
C THR A 908 48.96 33.92 -70.47
N GLY A 909 49.26 32.71 -69.99
CA GLY A 909 48.27 31.85 -69.37
C GLY A 909 48.89 30.74 -68.53
N VAL A 910 48.10 30.13 -67.65
CA VAL A 910 48.53 28.96 -66.87
C VAL A 910 48.20 27.68 -67.64
N VAL A 911 49.19 26.86 -67.94
CA VAL A 911 49.03 25.60 -68.66
C VAL A 911 49.31 24.41 -67.75
N GLY A 912 48.48 23.37 -67.86
CA GLY A 912 48.60 22.12 -67.10
C GLY A 912 47.82 22.13 -65.78
N ILE A 913 47.13 21.01 -65.50
CA ILE A 913 46.33 20.83 -64.27
C ILE A 913 47.19 20.27 -63.12
N LYS A 914 48.03 19.27 -63.42
CA LYS A 914 48.88 18.60 -62.41
C LYS A 914 50.16 19.37 -62.07
N MET A 915 50.69 20.13 -63.03
CA MET A 915 51.86 20.98 -62.86
C MET A 915 51.55 22.31 -63.58
N PRO A 916 50.90 23.27 -62.90
CA PRO A 916 50.54 24.54 -63.51
C PRO A 916 51.80 25.36 -63.80
N ARG A 917 51.91 25.84 -65.04
CA ARG A 917 53.06 26.64 -65.53
C ARG A 917 52.58 27.95 -66.09
N PHE A 918 53.17 29.07 -65.65
CA PHE A 918 52.86 30.37 -66.21
C PHE A 918 53.65 30.57 -67.51
N CYS A 919 52.96 30.41 -68.65
CA CYS A 919 53.58 30.39 -69.97
C CYS A 919 53.29 31.68 -70.75
N LEU A 920 54.24 32.06 -71.61
CA LEU A 920 54.10 33.15 -72.57
C LEU A 920 53.87 32.58 -73.97
N PHE A 921 52.94 33.19 -74.70
CA PHE A 921 52.59 32.85 -76.07
C PHE A 921 52.64 34.08 -76.95
N GLY A 922 53.17 33.92 -78.16
CA GLY A 922 53.20 34.98 -79.15
C GLY A 922 54.50 35.01 -79.93
N ASP A 923 54.47 35.78 -81.01
CA ASP A 923 55.61 35.95 -81.92
C ASP A 923 56.82 36.60 -81.24
N THR A 924 56.59 37.44 -80.23
CA THR A 924 57.63 38.11 -79.44
C THR A 924 58.63 37.12 -78.81
N VAL A 925 58.15 35.95 -78.35
CA VAL A 925 59.02 34.89 -77.79
C VAL A 925 59.97 34.35 -78.87
N ASN A 926 59.44 34.07 -80.06
CA ASN A 926 60.22 33.56 -81.18
C ASN A 926 61.25 34.58 -81.67
N THR A 927 60.86 35.85 -81.80
CA THR A 927 61.76 36.92 -82.22
C THR A 927 62.87 37.14 -81.20
N ALA A 928 62.58 37.09 -79.89
CA ALA A 928 63.60 37.18 -78.83
C ALA A 928 64.63 36.04 -78.91
N SER A 929 64.17 34.80 -79.07
CA SER A 929 65.05 33.63 -79.29
C SER A 929 65.89 33.79 -80.57
N ARG A 930 65.35 34.39 -81.64
CA ARG A 930 66.15 34.68 -82.85
C ARG A 930 67.21 35.74 -82.62
N MET A 931 66.93 36.77 -81.83
CA MET A 931 67.93 37.76 -81.43
C MET A 931 69.07 37.11 -80.65
N GLU A 932 68.80 36.09 -79.84
CA GLU A 932 69.85 35.33 -79.15
C GLU A 932 70.67 34.51 -80.14
N SER A 933 70.01 33.70 -80.98
CA SER A 933 70.69 32.74 -81.86
C SER A 933 71.61 33.39 -82.90
N THR A 934 71.37 34.65 -83.24
CA THR A 934 72.16 35.44 -84.18
C THR A 934 73.14 36.40 -83.50
N SER A 935 73.19 36.38 -82.16
CA SER A 935 74.06 37.22 -81.34
C SER A 935 75.50 36.71 -81.34
N LEU A 936 76.42 37.60 -81.00
CA LEU A 936 77.83 37.26 -80.80
C LEU A 936 78.06 36.85 -79.33
N PRO A 937 79.05 35.99 -79.05
CA PRO A 937 79.41 35.64 -77.68
C PRO A 937 79.65 36.88 -76.81
N ASN A 938 79.05 36.90 -75.61
CA ASN A 938 79.09 37.98 -74.63
C ASN A 938 78.66 39.36 -75.17
N LYS A 939 77.76 39.38 -76.16
CA LYS A 939 77.11 40.60 -76.66
C LYS A 939 75.60 40.48 -76.53
N ILE A 940 74.97 41.62 -76.24
CA ILE A 940 73.52 41.72 -76.04
C ILE A 940 72.90 42.27 -77.31
N GLN A 941 72.26 41.41 -78.11
CA GLN A 941 71.59 41.80 -79.33
C GLN A 941 70.14 42.18 -79.05
N ALA A 942 69.71 43.32 -79.59
CA ALA A 942 68.36 43.81 -79.50
C ALA A 942 67.72 44.00 -80.89
N SER A 943 66.42 43.77 -80.99
CA SER A 943 65.61 44.18 -82.16
C SER A 943 65.45 45.70 -82.24
N GLU A 944 65.07 46.21 -83.40
CA GLU A 944 64.70 47.64 -83.58
C GLU A 944 63.62 48.13 -82.60
N ASP A 945 62.59 47.34 -82.31
CA ASP A 945 61.53 47.70 -81.35
C ASP A 945 62.07 47.97 -79.94
N THR A 946 62.87 47.03 -79.41
CA THR A 946 63.59 47.20 -78.14
C THR A 946 64.50 48.43 -78.16
N ALA A 947 65.27 48.63 -79.23
CA ALA A 947 66.18 49.78 -79.32
C ALA A 947 65.43 51.11 -79.31
N ASN A 948 64.28 51.20 -79.99
CA ASN A 948 63.43 52.39 -80.00
C ASN A 948 62.85 52.70 -78.62
N LEU A 949 62.45 51.67 -77.85
CA LEU A 949 62.00 51.85 -76.47
C LEU A 949 63.16 52.22 -75.54
N LEU A 950 64.31 51.58 -75.69
CA LEU A 950 65.47 51.79 -74.83
C LEU A 950 66.11 53.17 -75.03
N ARG A 951 66.05 53.75 -76.24
CA ARG A 951 66.50 55.12 -76.53
C ARG A 951 65.78 56.21 -75.71
N GLN A 952 64.63 55.89 -75.10
CA GLN A 952 63.95 56.80 -74.18
C GLN A 952 64.67 56.91 -72.82
N PHE A 953 65.62 56.02 -72.55
CA PHE A 953 66.47 55.99 -71.37
C PHE A 953 67.89 56.44 -71.76
N PRO A 954 68.27 57.71 -71.49
CA PRO A 954 69.52 58.31 -71.97
C PRO A 954 70.78 57.66 -71.38
N GLU A 955 70.65 56.90 -70.29
CA GLU A 955 71.75 56.18 -69.67
C GLU A 955 72.21 54.95 -70.46
N PHE A 956 71.43 54.41 -71.39
CA PHE A 956 71.82 53.22 -72.15
C PHE A 956 72.53 53.57 -73.45
N ILE A 957 73.62 52.84 -73.75
CA ILE A 957 74.36 52.96 -74.99
C ILE A 957 73.88 51.87 -75.94
N VAL A 958 73.28 52.28 -77.05
CA VAL A 958 72.73 51.39 -78.09
C VAL A 958 73.39 51.69 -79.44
N GLU A 959 74.07 50.71 -80.03
CA GLU A 959 74.78 50.84 -81.31
C GLU A 959 74.06 50.06 -82.41
N GLU A 960 73.99 50.61 -83.63
CA GLU A 960 73.42 49.90 -84.77
C GLU A 960 74.38 48.81 -85.26
N ARG A 961 73.90 47.57 -85.33
CA ARG A 961 74.64 46.44 -85.93
C ARG A 961 74.47 46.39 -87.46
N GLY A 962 73.31 46.84 -87.94
CA GLY A 962 72.89 46.77 -89.35
C GLY A 962 71.79 45.74 -89.60
N GLU A 963 71.49 45.49 -90.87
CA GLU A 963 70.50 44.50 -91.29
C GLU A 963 71.07 43.07 -91.25
N PHE A 964 70.37 42.16 -90.58
CA PHE A 964 70.73 40.75 -90.48
C PHE A 964 69.57 39.87 -90.97
N ASP A 965 69.86 38.78 -91.67
CA ASP A 965 68.83 37.85 -92.12
C ASP A 965 68.40 36.94 -90.98
N VAL A 966 67.18 37.13 -90.51
CA VAL A 966 66.61 36.41 -89.36
C VAL A 966 65.64 35.35 -89.88
N LYS A 967 65.93 34.08 -89.56
CA LYS A 967 65.16 32.93 -90.02
C LYS A 967 63.66 33.09 -89.72
N GLY A 968 62.85 33.13 -90.79
CA GLY A 968 61.39 33.27 -90.72
C GLY A 968 60.89 34.71 -90.56
N LYS A 969 61.78 35.71 -90.53
CA LYS A 969 61.49 37.15 -90.46
C LYS A 969 62.05 37.95 -91.64
N GLY A 970 63.05 37.42 -92.33
CA GLY A 970 63.77 38.14 -93.39
C GLY A 970 64.79 39.10 -92.80
N LYS A 971 65.16 40.14 -93.55
CA LYS A 971 66.13 41.15 -93.10
C LYS A 971 65.52 42.02 -92.01
N MET A 972 66.15 42.03 -90.84
CA MET A 972 65.78 42.88 -89.70
C MET A 972 66.95 43.78 -89.30
N LYS A 973 66.68 45.03 -88.96
CA LYS A 973 67.67 45.89 -88.29
C LYS A 973 67.84 45.46 -86.85
N THR A 974 69.10 45.34 -86.44
CA THR A 974 69.48 44.87 -85.11
C THR A 974 70.47 45.83 -84.47
N TYR A 975 70.49 45.82 -83.14
CA TYR A 975 71.25 46.75 -82.32
C TYR A 975 72.03 46.01 -81.25
N TRP A 976 73.16 46.58 -80.81
CA TRP A 976 73.90 46.14 -79.64
C TRP A 976 73.54 47.00 -78.45
N ILE A 977 73.19 46.39 -77.32
CA ILE A 977 73.16 47.06 -76.02
C ILE A 977 74.57 46.93 -75.45
N VAL A 978 75.32 48.03 -75.42
CA VAL A 978 76.76 48.02 -75.09
C VAL A 978 77.00 48.14 -73.59
N GLY A 979 76.17 48.91 -72.90
CA GLY A 979 76.29 49.16 -71.47
C GLY A 979 75.47 50.37 -71.04
N THR A 980 75.72 50.86 -69.84
CA THR A 980 75.16 52.12 -69.33
C THR A 980 76.25 53.17 -69.15
N ASN A 981 75.99 54.42 -69.54
CA ASN A 981 76.76 55.58 -69.09
C ASN A 981 76.51 55.72 -67.58
N THR A 982 77.44 55.26 -66.76
CA THR A 982 77.44 55.51 -65.31
C THR A 982 77.56 56.99 -65.01
#